data_AF-A0A239RGY7-F1
#
_entry.id   AF-A0A239RGY7-F1
#
_cell.length_a   1.000
_cell.length_b   1.000
_cell.length_c   1.000
_cell.angle_alpha   90.00
_cell.angle_beta   90.00
_cell.angle_gamma   90.00
#
_symmetry.space_group_name_H-M   'P 1'
#
loop_
_entity.id
_entity.type
_entity.pdbx_description
1 polymer ?
#
loop_
_entity_poly.entity_id
_entity_poly.type
_entity_poly.pdbx_seq_one_letter_code
_entity_poly.pdbx_strand_id
1 'polypeptide(L)'
;MKSKKTKIYSVILFLAMVIGICSPNEISRVNAEGDSYTITWVTTKGDFGTEYDEEHGLVHVTEEESEVDKGSEISECPLIDDSEISGEVFVGWQTSGDNALYLSKGFSNVDGYTCKSLYDYTPTSDVVFNAVFVKSVNVTFSSDKYSFYNGNKSITEKYPKGSLINHSIAIDTVDKVVLTGWKLKGTNTVYADDYMDEDLDCICDYVVQNDVEFEAIVKEACTITFKTDIGGVDSEGNKEHSELVEKDGLIKYSYTCDDFEDSDSKCHKFIGWKTTGDSNIYVPYDDDDESNVKCLPDYKVTKDVVFEAVWADAYKITYNFNGGHPVYNEDETETTLYVEKNKPIKNNHVLLEKEGYVLLGYKSDDSSTIYEVEDDFEDGSHMIYDFVPTKSMTFTAQWAEGYKITFEAGEGYFGTSTDSRGNSEYIRTELVLCVKGQSLKGYFTPSRQGYELAGWKNQSTGKVYYDDEIIGYVPNNDETFIAVWKEGNEDDPEPSNPSPSPSPTNPSNPTNPSQPVNPSPEVSPSSVPKTSDAPKLFETPTVNGGKFVIISTNAARYSGPTKKSVKKATVPDTITVNGKTFKVTAVKDNAFKNCKKLKSVVIGKNVKTIGKNAFYGCKNLKTITVNTNSLKSVGKNALKGVNKKCKILVPKKKLSKYKSKFKNKGQKKTVKVKKQ
;
A
#
# COMPACT_ATOMS: atom_id res chain seq x y z
N MET A 1 2.65 -34.30 41.63
CA MET A 1 3.98 -34.82 41.99
C MET A 1 4.91 -34.35 40.88
N LYS A 2 5.67 -33.25 41.07
CA LYS A 2 7.07 -33.27 41.56
C LYS A 2 7.85 -34.40 40.86
N SER A 3 8.94 -34.20 40.12
CA SER A 3 9.94 -33.14 40.12
C SER A 3 11.00 -33.54 39.07
N LYS A 4 11.64 -32.57 38.42
CA LYS A 4 13.03 -32.61 37.91
C LYS A 4 13.57 -33.98 37.42
N LYS A 5 13.82 -34.09 36.11
CA LYS A 5 15.10 -34.63 35.61
C LYS A 5 15.58 -33.79 34.43
N THR A 6 16.13 -32.66 34.83
CA THR A 6 17.07 -31.81 34.11
C THR A 6 18.36 -32.57 33.83
N LYS A 7 18.91 -32.39 32.63
CA LYS A 7 20.34 -32.37 32.25
C LYS A 7 21.21 -33.60 32.54
N ILE A 8 22.18 -33.79 31.66
CA ILE A 8 23.32 -34.73 31.74
C ILE A 8 22.94 -36.16 31.34
N TYR A 9 22.92 -36.39 30.02
CA TYR A 9 23.32 -37.66 29.42
C TYR A 9 24.71 -37.53 28.78
N SER A 10 25.59 -36.76 29.42
CA SER A 10 27.04 -36.81 29.16
C SER A 10 27.68 -37.82 30.12
N VAL A 11 28.72 -38.51 29.64
CA VAL A 11 29.81 -39.13 30.43
C VAL A 11 29.64 -40.57 30.99
N ILE A 12 28.46 -41.22 31.00
CA ILE A 12 28.33 -42.64 31.45
C ILE A 12 28.16 -43.64 30.29
N LEU A 13 28.78 -43.38 29.14
CA LEU A 13 29.06 -44.45 28.17
C LEU A 13 30.53 -44.50 27.73
N PHE A 14 31.45 -43.96 28.55
CA PHE A 14 32.89 -44.10 28.31
C PHE A 14 33.54 -45.27 29.07
N LEU A 15 32.84 -45.95 29.99
CA LEU A 15 33.44 -47.00 30.85
C LEU A 15 32.92 -48.42 30.62
N ALA A 16 31.93 -48.62 29.74
CA ALA A 16 31.28 -49.94 29.57
C ALA A 16 31.88 -50.84 28.47
N MET A 17 32.82 -50.36 27.63
CA MET A 17 33.49 -51.19 26.60
C MET A 17 34.93 -51.62 26.93
N VAL A 18 35.55 -51.19 28.05
CA VAL A 18 36.94 -51.56 28.39
C VAL A 18 37.07 -52.63 29.48
N ILE A 19 36.01 -52.94 30.23
CA ILE A 19 35.98 -54.13 31.11
C ILE A 19 34.88 -55.07 30.63
N GLY A 20 35.23 -55.89 29.64
CA GLY A 20 34.32 -56.79 28.95
C GLY A 20 33.47 -57.65 29.90
N ILE A 21 32.18 -57.31 29.97
CA ILE A 21 31.12 -58.19 30.47
C ILE A 21 29.87 -57.92 29.61
N CYS A 22 29.59 -58.88 28.72
CA CYS A 22 28.33 -59.25 28.05
C CYS A 22 28.34 -59.21 26.52
N SER A 23 27.88 -60.35 25.98
CA SER A 23 27.58 -60.61 24.56
C SER A 23 26.07 -60.36 24.30
N PRO A 24 25.60 -60.49 23.04
CA PRO A 24 24.52 -59.71 22.46
C PRO A 24 23.13 -60.26 22.77
N ASN A 25 22.20 -59.35 23.06
CA ASN A 25 20.81 -59.31 22.57
C ASN A 25 20.02 -58.29 23.41
N GLU A 26 19.05 -57.65 22.75
CA GLU A 26 18.10 -56.67 23.28
C GLU A 26 18.53 -55.19 23.23
N ILE A 27 18.55 -54.64 22.00
CA ILE A 27 17.98 -53.30 21.80
C ILE A 27 16.71 -53.48 20.98
N SER A 28 15.60 -53.38 21.67
CA SER A 28 14.26 -53.31 21.09
C SER A 28 14.02 -51.89 20.56
N ARG A 29 13.98 -51.73 19.24
CA ARG A 29 12.94 -50.93 18.58
C ARG A 29 12.55 -51.62 17.28
N VAL A 30 11.59 -52.52 17.40
CA VAL A 30 10.60 -52.76 16.35
C VAL A 30 9.54 -51.69 16.56
N ASN A 31 9.44 -50.75 15.63
CA ASN A 31 8.14 -50.31 15.14
C ASN A 31 8.19 -50.44 13.62
N ALA A 32 7.54 -51.49 13.13
CA ALA A 32 7.00 -51.49 11.78
C ALA A 32 5.69 -50.69 11.84
N GLU A 33 5.46 -49.86 10.81
CA GLU A 33 4.50 -48.73 10.73
C GLU A 33 5.09 -47.41 11.28
N GLY A 34 5.61 -46.55 10.39
CA GLY A 34 6.23 -45.29 10.78
C GLY A 34 5.97 -44.17 9.78
N ASP A 35 5.44 -43.06 10.28
CA ASP A 35 5.19 -41.80 9.57
C ASP A 35 6.43 -40.89 9.55
N SER A 36 7.64 -41.46 9.61
CA SER A 36 8.91 -40.72 9.63
C SER A 36 9.93 -41.27 8.61
N TYR A 37 10.95 -40.47 8.31
CA TYR A 37 12.15 -40.82 7.54
C TYR A 37 13.39 -40.67 8.43
N THR A 38 14.41 -41.47 8.17
CA THR A 38 15.73 -41.31 8.79
C THR A 38 16.58 -40.38 7.93
N ILE A 39 17.15 -39.36 8.58
CA ILE A 39 18.15 -38.48 8.00
C ILE A 39 19.50 -38.82 8.63
N THR A 40 20.46 -39.22 7.80
CA THR A 40 21.83 -39.48 8.24
C THR A 40 22.73 -38.34 7.80
N TRP A 41 23.47 -37.76 8.74
CA TRP A 41 24.44 -36.70 8.50
C TRP A 41 25.85 -37.28 8.55
N VAL A 42 26.59 -37.11 7.46
CA VAL A 42 27.94 -37.67 7.31
C VAL A 42 28.93 -36.54 7.06
N THR A 43 29.93 -36.42 7.93
CA THR A 43 31.10 -35.55 7.71
C THR A 43 32.31 -36.42 7.38
N THR A 44 33.00 -36.10 6.29
CA THR A 44 34.29 -36.73 5.94
C THR A 44 35.49 -35.88 6.38
N LYS A 45 35.21 -34.65 6.85
CA LYS A 45 36.15 -33.66 7.34
C LYS A 45 35.43 -32.90 8.47
N GLY A 46 35.75 -33.18 9.75
CA GLY A 46 35.33 -32.33 10.88
C GLY A 46 34.47 -32.96 11.95
N ASP A 47 34.54 -32.38 13.14
CA ASP A 47 33.85 -32.82 14.37
C ASP A 47 32.41 -32.25 14.43
N PHE A 48 31.43 -33.11 14.67
CA PHE A 48 30.08 -32.68 15.08
C PHE A 48 30.11 -32.27 16.56
N GLY A 49 30.41 -31.01 16.86
CA GLY A 49 30.36 -30.46 18.23
C GLY A 49 31.45 -31.00 19.17
N THR A 50 32.17 -30.11 19.83
CA THR A 50 33.22 -30.52 20.77
C THR A 50 32.63 -30.90 22.14
N GLU A 51 32.84 -32.13 22.62
CA GLU A 51 32.86 -32.42 24.07
C GLU A 51 34.34 -32.55 24.50
N TYR A 52 34.79 -31.65 25.39
CA TYR A 52 36.18 -31.58 25.85
C TYR A 52 36.41 -32.57 27.01
N ASP A 53 37.20 -33.61 26.79
CA ASP A 53 37.72 -34.48 27.85
C ASP A 53 39.09 -33.95 28.34
N GLU A 54 39.15 -33.54 29.61
CA GLU A 54 40.35 -33.02 30.27
C GLU A 54 41.50 -34.06 30.37
N GLU A 55 41.24 -35.36 30.21
CA GLU A 55 42.24 -36.41 30.38
C GLU A 55 42.84 -36.94 29.06
N HIS A 56 42.15 -36.77 27.91
CA HIS A 56 42.58 -37.37 26.62
C HIS A 56 42.57 -36.42 25.39
N GLY A 57 42.13 -35.17 25.51
CA GLY A 57 41.97 -34.28 24.35
C GLY A 57 40.77 -34.64 23.46
N LEU A 58 40.61 -33.92 22.34
CA LEU A 58 39.46 -34.00 21.42
C LEU A 58 39.15 -35.43 20.95
N VAL A 59 37.89 -35.86 21.07
CA VAL A 59 37.38 -37.14 20.56
C VAL A 59 36.47 -36.90 19.36
N HIS A 60 36.77 -37.55 18.23
CA HIS A 60 36.06 -37.41 16.96
C HIS A 60 34.73 -38.22 16.92
N VAL A 61 33.65 -37.62 16.43
CA VAL A 61 32.37 -38.30 16.09
C VAL A 61 32.02 -37.99 14.64
N THR A 62 31.82 -39.02 13.80
CA THR A 62 31.73 -38.88 12.33
C THR A 62 30.34 -39.08 11.72
N GLU A 63 29.35 -39.54 12.51
CA GLU A 63 28.00 -39.88 12.01
C GLU A 63 26.93 -39.50 13.06
N GLU A 64 25.87 -38.79 12.63
CA GLU A 64 24.70 -38.46 13.45
C GLU A 64 23.41 -38.81 12.70
N GLU A 65 22.40 -39.34 13.39
CA GLU A 65 21.10 -39.73 12.83
C GLU A 65 19.97 -38.94 13.49
N SER A 66 19.04 -38.39 12.68
CA SER A 66 17.82 -37.75 13.15
C SER A 66 16.56 -38.36 12.50
N GLU A 67 15.47 -38.46 13.27
CA GLU A 67 14.17 -38.90 12.78
C GLU A 67 13.29 -37.66 12.46
N VAL A 68 12.72 -37.61 11.26
CA VAL A 68 11.85 -36.49 10.82
C VAL A 68 10.53 -37.03 10.26
N ASP A 69 9.42 -36.36 10.56
CA ASP A 69 8.08 -36.75 10.08
C ASP A 69 7.95 -36.62 8.54
N LYS A 70 7.20 -37.54 7.93
CA LYS A 70 6.97 -37.60 6.48
C LYS A 70 6.26 -36.34 5.98
N GLY A 71 6.88 -35.67 5.01
CA GLY A 71 6.30 -34.48 4.39
C GLY A 71 6.48 -33.19 5.20
N SER A 72 7.13 -33.24 6.36
CA SER A 72 7.50 -32.07 7.14
C SER A 72 8.80 -31.44 6.64
N GLU A 73 8.93 -30.13 6.81
CA GLU A 73 10.19 -29.41 6.57
C GLU A 73 11.24 -29.77 7.63
N ILE A 74 12.51 -29.73 7.25
CA ILE A 74 13.62 -29.93 8.19
C ILE A 74 13.73 -28.68 9.07
N SER A 75 13.39 -28.79 10.35
CA SER A 75 13.44 -27.65 11.30
C SER A 75 14.79 -27.50 12.01
N GLU A 76 15.57 -28.58 12.14
CA GLU A 76 16.85 -28.59 12.84
C GLU A 76 17.89 -29.34 12.00
N CYS A 77 19.02 -28.67 11.76
CA CYS A 77 20.19 -29.19 11.06
C CYS A 77 21.33 -29.29 12.07
N PRO A 78 22.17 -30.34 12.05
CA PRO A 78 23.36 -30.37 12.87
C PRO A 78 24.23 -29.16 12.55
N LEU A 79 24.62 -28.44 13.60
CA LEU A 79 25.55 -27.32 13.50
C LEU A 79 26.94 -27.91 13.34
N ILE A 80 27.50 -27.84 12.13
CA ILE A 80 28.95 -27.97 11.95
C ILE A 80 29.54 -26.67 12.47
N ASP A 81 30.34 -26.75 13.53
CA ASP A 81 31.13 -25.61 13.99
C ASP A 81 32.06 -25.19 12.84
N ASP A 82 32.10 -23.90 12.49
CA ASP A 82 32.89 -23.31 11.40
C ASP A 82 34.43 -23.50 11.57
N SER A 83 34.80 -24.41 12.47
CA SER A 83 36.14 -24.89 12.74
C SER A 83 36.84 -25.39 11.47
N GLU A 84 37.94 -24.71 11.20
CA GLU A 84 38.80 -24.84 10.05
C GLU A 84 39.33 -26.27 9.85
N ILE A 85 39.18 -26.78 8.63
CA ILE A 85 39.84 -28.04 8.24
C ILE A 85 40.57 -27.82 6.92
N SER A 86 41.90 -27.65 7.04
CA SER A 86 42.81 -27.73 5.90
C SER A 86 42.50 -26.77 4.73
N GLY A 87 42.01 -25.55 5.02
CA GLY A 87 41.77 -24.53 3.98
C GLY A 87 40.47 -24.69 3.19
N GLU A 88 39.57 -25.55 3.64
CA GLU A 88 38.21 -25.70 3.11
C GLU A 88 37.18 -25.18 4.12
N VAL A 89 36.03 -24.73 3.62
CA VAL A 89 34.88 -24.27 4.42
C VAL A 89 33.67 -25.12 4.09
N PHE A 90 32.87 -25.41 5.12
CA PHE A 90 31.59 -26.06 4.94
C PHE A 90 30.65 -25.12 4.19
N VAL A 91 30.03 -25.59 3.10
CA VAL A 91 29.10 -24.78 2.31
C VAL A 91 27.68 -25.27 2.35
N GLY A 92 27.44 -26.51 2.74
CA GLY A 92 26.10 -27.07 2.78
C GLY A 92 26.12 -28.58 2.63
N TRP A 93 24.93 -29.14 2.55
CA TRP A 93 24.71 -30.56 2.52
C TRP A 93 24.32 -31.03 1.13
N GLN A 94 24.90 -32.11 0.66
CA GLN A 94 24.53 -32.74 -0.60
C GLN A 94 23.94 -34.13 -0.33
N THR A 95 22.80 -34.43 -0.93
CA THR A 95 22.23 -35.77 -0.81
C THR A 95 23.02 -36.75 -1.67
N SER A 96 23.08 -38.01 -1.27
CA SER A 96 23.74 -39.07 -2.04
C SER A 96 23.10 -39.36 -3.41
N GLY A 97 21.91 -38.80 -3.70
CA GLY A 97 21.12 -39.05 -4.90
C GLY A 97 20.96 -37.88 -5.87
N ASP A 98 21.39 -36.66 -5.51
CA ASP A 98 21.32 -35.49 -6.38
C ASP A 98 22.61 -34.65 -6.41
N ASN A 99 22.71 -33.77 -7.41
CA ASN A 99 23.79 -32.80 -7.54
C ASN A 99 23.43 -31.43 -6.91
N ALA A 100 22.38 -31.38 -6.07
CA ALA A 100 21.95 -30.14 -5.44
C ALA A 100 22.67 -29.94 -4.11
N LEU A 101 23.08 -28.70 -3.85
CA LEU A 101 23.68 -28.30 -2.58
C LEU A 101 22.62 -27.58 -1.76
N TYR A 102 22.30 -28.14 -0.60
CA TYR A 102 21.30 -27.63 0.33
C TYR A 102 21.97 -26.80 1.43
N LEU A 103 21.62 -25.53 1.50
CA LEU A 103 22.32 -24.50 2.25
C LEU A 103 21.54 -24.17 3.52
N SER A 104 22.23 -24.13 4.67
CA SER A 104 21.61 -23.85 5.96
C SER A 104 21.30 -22.36 6.16
N LYS A 105 22.11 -21.41 5.63
CA LYS A 105 21.80 -19.96 5.57
C LYS A 105 22.62 -19.23 4.50
N GLY A 106 22.04 -18.20 3.86
CA GLY A 106 22.76 -17.05 3.28
C GLY A 106 23.70 -17.27 2.09
N PHE A 107 23.98 -18.51 1.70
CA PHE A 107 24.72 -18.84 0.49
C PHE A 107 23.74 -18.94 -0.68
N SER A 108 24.03 -18.27 -1.81
CA SER A 108 23.16 -18.30 -2.99
C SER A 108 23.86 -18.77 -4.25
N ASN A 109 25.19 -18.75 -4.29
CA ASN A 109 25.98 -19.09 -5.47
C ASN A 109 27.31 -19.75 -5.06
N VAL A 110 27.38 -21.07 -5.11
CA VAL A 110 28.64 -21.82 -4.94
C VAL A 110 29.05 -22.35 -6.32
N ASP A 111 30.27 -22.01 -6.77
CA ASP A 111 30.75 -22.40 -8.10
C ASP A 111 30.66 -23.92 -8.30
N GLY A 112 29.96 -24.34 -9.36
CA GLY A 112 29.81 -25.75 -9.73
C GLY A 112 28.62 -26.48 -9.10
N TYR A 113 27.80 -25.81 -8.29
CA TYR A 113 26.62 -26.42 -7.64
C TYR A 113 25.32 -25.68 -7.98
N THR A 114 24.21 -26.42 -8.00
CA THR A 114 22.87 -25.84 -7.96
C THR A 114 22.45 -25.70 -6.50
N CYS A 115 22.40 -24.46 -6.02
CA CYS A 115 22.10 -24.10 -4.64
C CYS A 115 20.59 -24.12 -4.35
N LYS A 116 20.18 -24.72 -3.22
CA LYS A 116 18.81 -24.74 -2.70
C LYS A 116 18.80 -24.46 -1.20
N SER A 117 17.70 -23.92 -0.68
CA SER A 117 17.49 -23.85 0.77
C SER A 117 17.30 -25.25 1.34
N LEU A 118 17.99 -25.56 2.45
CA LEU A 118 17.78 -26.81 3.17
C LEU A 118 16.40 -26.86 3.84
N TYR A 119 15.88 -25.72 4.29
CA TYR A 119 14.54 -25.61 4.88
C TYR A 119 13.43 -25.96 3.88
N ASP A 120 13.70 -25.80 2.58
CA ASP A 120 12.76 -26.10 1.50
C ASP A 120 12.84 -27.58 1.07
N TYR A 121 13.70 -28.38 1.70
CA TYR A 121 13.82 -29.80 1.40
C TYR A 121 12.78 -30.61 2.17
N THR A 122 11.85 -31.22 1.43
CA THR A 122 10.89 -32.19 1.98
C THR A 122 11.40 -33.61 1.74
N PRO A 123 11.79 -34.37 2.77
CA PRO A 123 12.20 -35.74 2.61
C PRO A 123 11.04 -36.59 2.10
N THR A 124 11.30 -37.42 1.08
CA THR A 124 10.34 -38.37 0.49
C THR A 124 10.80 -39.84 0.60
N SER A 125 12.01 -40.04 1.13
CA SER A 125 12.64 -41.31 1.49
C SER A 125 13.73 -41.04 2.52
N ASP A 126 14.27 -42.10 3.12
CA ASP A 126 15.52 -42.00 3.88
C ASP A 126 16.61 -41.39 3.00
N VAL A 127 17.42 -40.51 3.59
CA VAL A 127 18.42 -39.73 2.85
C VAL A 127 19.69 -39.57 3.67
N VAL A 128 20.82 -39.68 2.98
CA VAL A 128 22.14 -39.37 3.54
C VAL A 128 22.58 -38.02 3.02
N PHE A 129 22.79 -37.08 3.93
CA PHE A 129 23.40 -35.80 3.65
C PHE A 129 24.89 -35.87 3.93
N ASN A 130 25.67 -35.61 2.89
CA ASN A 130 27.12 -35.51 2.98
C ASN A 130 27.47 -34.03 3.11
N ALA A 131 28.28 -33.70 4.11
CA ALA A 131 28.81 -32.36 4.25
C ALA A 131 29.72 -32.03 3.06
N VAL A 132 29.43 -30.95 2.36
CA VAL A 132 30.24 -30.47 1.25
C VAL A 132 31.16 -29.37 1.74
N PHE A 133 32.45 -29.61 1.54
CA PHE A 133 33.51 -28.66 1.80
C PHE A 133 34.11 -28.22 0.48
N VAL A 134 34.30 -26.91 0.32
CA VAL A 134 34.94 -26.35 -0.87
C VAL A 134 36.16 -25.52 -0.48
N LYS A 135 37.07 -25.36 -1.45
CA LYS A 135 38.24 -24.52 -1.28
C LYS A 135 37.82 -23.09 -0.93
N SER A 136 38.32 -22.59 0.18
CA SER A 136 38.11 -21.22 0.59
C SER A 136 39.11 -20.26 -0.06
N VAL A 137 38.71 -19.01 -0.17
CA VAL A 137 39.54 -17.86 -0.53
C VAL A 137 39.45 -16.83 0.59
N ASN A 138 40.55 -16.12 0.83
CA ASN A 138 40.63 -15.12 1.89
C ASN A 138 40.13 -13.78 1.38
N VAL A 139 39.14 -13.21 2.06
CA VAL A 139 38.73 -11.83 1.90
C VAL A 139 39.21 -11.06 3.12
N THR A 140 40.17 -10.17 2.90
CA THR A 140 40.75 -9.35 3.95
C THR A 140 40.16 -7.95 3.85
N PHE A 141 39.45 -7.53 4.89
CA PHE A 141 39.01 -6.16 5.08
C PHE A 141 40.06 -5.44 5.91
N SER A 142 40.56 -4.31 5.42
CA SER A 142 41.69 -3.60 6.02
C SER A 142 41.40 -2.13 6.16
N SER A 143 41.93 -1.55 7.23
CA SER A 143 41.93 -0.12 7.46
C SER A 143 43.29 0.30 8.01
N ASP A 144 43.99 1.17 7.28
CA ASP A 144 45.34 1.61 7.66
C ASP A 144 45.35 2.37 8.99
N LYS A 145 44.28 3.16 9.22
CA LYS A 145 44.21 4.13 10.30
C LYS A 145 43.22 3.73 11.40
N TYR A 146 42.11 3.08 11.05
CA TYR A 146 40.99 2.84 11.95
C TYR A 146 40.91 1.38 12.37
N SER A 147 40.30 1.12 13.51
CA SER A 147 40.03 -0.24 13.98
C SER A 147 38.61 -0.64 13.64
N PHE A 148 38.38 -1.92 13.42
CA PHE A 148 37.04 -2.51 13.39
C PHE A 148 36.47 -2.62 14.81
N TYR A 149 35.16 -2.86 14.94
CA TYR A 149 34.48 -2.97 16.24
C TYR A 149 35.09 -4.03 17.18
N ASN A 150 35.85 -4.99 16.65
CA ASN A 150 36.58 -6.00 17.41
C ASN A 150 38.03 -5.59 17.80
N GLY A 151 38.41 -4.32 17.56
CA GLY A 151 39.73 -3.77 17.89
C GLY A 151 40.84 -4.05 16.88
N ASN A 152 40.59 -4.89 15.87
CA ASN A 152 41.59 -5.20 14.84
C ASN A 152 41.60 -4.15 13.73
N LYS A 153 42.76 -3.90 13.10
CA LYS A 153 42.88 -3.05 11.90
C LYS A 153 42.64 -3.81 10.58
N SER A 154 42.58 -5.13 10.69
CA SER A 154 42.29 -6.03 9.58
C SER A 154 41.46 -7.19 10.09
N ILE A 155 40.43 -7.55 9.32
CA ILE A 155 39.64 -8.75 9.51
C ILE A 155 39.83 -9.59 8.26
N THR A 156 40.20 -10.86 8.42
CA THR A 156 40.25 -11.79 7.30
C THR A 156 39.20 -12.85 7.52
N GLU A 157 38.31 -12.97 6.55
CA GLU A 157 37.24 -13.94 6.51
C GLU A 157 37.46 -14.88 5.33
N LYS A 158 37.08 -16.15 5.50
CA LYS A 158 37.18 -17.15 4.46
C LYS A 158 35.83 -17.31 3.79
N TYR A 159 35.84 -17.11 2.48
CA TYR A 159 34.66 -17.26 1.64
C TYR A 159 34.83 -18.46 0.71
N PRO A 160 33.77 -19.25 0.45
CA PRO A 160 33.75 -20.17 -0.67
C PRO A 160 34.04 -19.44 -1.98
N LYS A 161 34.84 -20.04 -2.86
CA LYS A 161 34.99 -19.46 -4.20
C LYS A 161 33.63 -19.42 -4.92
N GLY A 162 33.27 -18.26 -5.45
CA GLY A 162 32.01 -17.97 -6.14
C GLY A 162 30.92 -17.38 -5.24
N SER A 163 31.11 -17.31 -3.92
CA SER A 163 30.09 -16.78 -3.02
C SER A 163 30.01 -15.26 -3.06
N LEU A 164 28.84 -14.72 -2.71
CA LEU A 164 28.66 -13.31 -2.40
C LEU A 164 29.12 -12.99 -0.98
N ILE A 165 29.65 -11.79 -0.77
CA ILE A 165 29.78 -11.20 0.57
C ILE A 165 28.37 -10.82 1.03
N ASN A 166 27.88 -11.27 2.18
CA ASN A 166 26.46 -11.11 2.54
C ASN A 166 26.22 -10.34 3.84
N HIS A 167 27.23 -9.62 4.33
CA HIS A 167 27.13 -8.79 5.52
C HIS A 167 28.04 -7.57 5.44
N SER A 168 27.70 -6.53 6.21
CA SER A 168 28.49 -5.30 6.33
C SER A 168 29.47 -5.38 7.49
N ILE A 169 30.58 -4.67 7.39
CA ILE A 169 31.63 -4.65 8.43
C ILE A 169 31.72 -3.24 9.02
N ALA A 170 31.47 -3.12 10.31
CA ALA A 170 31.50 -1.83 11.00
C ALA A 170 32.92 -1.43 11.44
N ILE A 171 33.23 -0.14 11.29
CA ILE A 171 34.46 0.49 11.81
C ILE A 171 34.17 1.21 13.13
N ASP A 172 35.14 1.20 14.03
CA ASP A 172 35.08 1.89 15.32
C ASP A 172 34.87 3.40 15.10
N THR A 173 33.84 3.92 15.78
CA THR A 173 33.30 5.26 15.61
C THR A 173 33.96 6.30 16.53
N VAL A 174 34.87 5.89 17.42
CA VAL A 174 35.59 6.78 18.36
C VAL A 174 36.31 7.94 17.65
N ASP A 175 36.77 7.74 16.41
CA ASP A 175 37.48 8.75 15.62
C ASP A 175 36.57 9.70 14.83
N LYS A 176 35.24 9.70 15.05
CA LYS A 176 34.24 10.47 14.28
C LYS A 176 34.38 10.28 12.77
N VAL A 177 34.35 9.03 12.35
CA VAL A 177 34.30 8.66 10.94
C VAL A 177 33.15 7.71 10.67
N VAL A 178 32.69 7.69 9.41
CA VAL A 178 31.74 6.71 8.91
C VAL A 178 32.37 5.93 7.77
N LEU A 179 32.11 4.63 7.72
CA LEU A 179 32.41 3.81 6.56
C LEU A 179 31.43 4.18 5.44
N THR A 180 31.97 4.50 4.28
CA THR A 180 31.17 4.89 3.10
C THR A 180 31.30 3.90 1.95
N GLY A 181 32.22 2.95 2.07
CA GLY A 181 32.45 1.93 1.07
C GLY A 181 33.81 1.28 1.18
N TRP A 182 34.13 0.49 0.17
CA TRP A 182 35.29 -0.37 0.12
C TRP A 182 35.98 -0.26 -1.23
N LYS A 183 37.30 -0.12 -1.20
CA LYS A 183 38.12 -0.12 -2.40
C LYS A 183 38.80 -1.47 -2.53
N LEU A 184 38.65 -2.13 -3.68
CA LEU A 184 39.41 -3.35 -3.94
C LEU A 184 40.89 -3.00 -4.14
N LYS A 185 41.75 -3.50 -3.25
CA LYS A 185 43.18 -3.16 -3.19
C LYS A 185 43.88 -3.49 -4.50
N GLY A 186 44.74 -2.57 -4.94
CA GLY A 186 45.43 -2.68 -6.24
C GLY A 186 44.57 -2.35 -7.46
N THR A 187 43.29 -1.98 -7.28
CA THR A 187 42.39 -1.53 -8.34
C THR A 187 41.84 -0.13 -8.05
N ASN A 188 41.09 0.43 -9.00
CA ASN A 188 40.30 1.66 -8.80
C ASN A 188 38.82 1.37 -8.53
N THR A 189 38.44 0.10 -8.38
CA THR A 189 37.05 -0.30 -8.18
C THR A 189 36.64 -0.01 -6.73
N VAL A 190 35.49 0.65 -6.59
CA VAL A 190 34.90 1.04 -5.30
C VAL A 190 33.51 0.44 -5.22
N TYR A 191 33.18 -0.06 -4.03
CA TYR A 191 31.88 -0.62 -3.69
C TYR A 191 31.27 0.19 -2.54
N ALA A 192 29.97 0.42 -2.55
CA ALA A 192 29.26 0.97 -1.40
C ALA A 192 29.17 -0.07 -0.28
N ASP A 193 29.12 0.37 0.98
CA ASP A 193 29.00 -0.54 2.13
C ASP A 193 27.59 -1.15 2.29
N ASP A 194 26.58 -0.43 1.78
CA ASP A 194 25.18 -0.85 1.78
C ASP A 194 24.47 -0.32 0.51
N TYR A 195 23.26 -0.79 0.23
CA TYR A 195 22.44 -0.49 -0.95
C TYR A 195 21.98 0.97 -1.09
N MET A 196 22.54 1.88 -0.31
CA MET A 196 22.07 3.27 -0.17
C MET A 196 22.76 4.26 -1.11
N ASP A 197 23.62 3.79 -2.02
CA ASP A 197 24.27 4.62 -3.04
C ASP A 197 23.89 4.11 -4.44
N GLU A 198 23.07 4.88 -5.16
CA GLU A 198 22.57 4.48 -6.49
C GLU A 198 23.67 4.48 -7.57
N ASP A 199 24.82 5.11 -7.31
CA ASP A 199 25.90 5.27 -8.27
C ASP A 199 27.01 4.21 -8.13
N LEU A 200 26.94 3.34 -7.11
CA LEU A 200 27.97 2.35 -6.80
C LEU A 200 27.38 0.96 -6.56
N ASP A 201 28.09 -0.08 -6.99
CA ASP A 201 27.74 -1.46 -6.67
C ASP A 201 27.94 -1.72 -5.16
N CYS A 202 27.00 -2.42 -4.52
CA CYS A 202 27.15 -2.81 -3.11
C CYS A 202 28.28 -3.84 -2.97
N ILE A 203 29.09 -3.76 -1.90
CA ILE A 203 30.07 -4.81 -1.60
C ILE A 203 29.38 -6.15 -1.35
N CYS A 204 28.13 -6.11 -0.88
CA CYS A 204 27.29 -7.26 -0.65
C CYS A 204 26.90 -8.01 -1.95
N ASP A 205 27.15 -7.42 -3.13
CA ASP A 205 26.97 -8.08 -4.43
C ASP A 205 28.30 -8.57 -5.02
N TYR A 206 29.42 -8.42 -4.31
CA TYR A 206 30.72 -8.85 -4.81
C TYR A 206 30.87 -10.38 -4.76
N VAL A 207 31.08 -10.98 -5.93
CA VAL A 207 31.34 -12.42 -6.10
C VAL A 207 32.82 -12.71 -5.86
N VAL A 208 33.14 -13.44 -4.80
CA VAL A 208 34.52 -13.72 -4.38
C VAL A 208 35.15 -14.80 -5.24
N GLN A 209 36.08 -14.43 -6.11
CA GLN A 209 36.70 -15.37 -7.08
C GLN A 209 38.10 -15.84 -6.70
N ASN A 210 38.84 -15.03 -5.94
CA ASN A 210 40.21 -15.28 -5.50
C ASN A 210 40.43 -14.57 -4.14
N ASP A 211 41.58 -14.82 -3.53
CA ASP A 211 42.02 -14.04 -2.37
C ASP A 211 42.07 -12.55 -2.74
N VAL A 212 41.39 -11.72 -1.97
CA VAL A 212 41.28 -10.27 -2.20
C VAL A 212 41.40 -9.51 -0.90
N GLU A 213 41.86 -8.27 -1.01
CA GLU A 213 41.92 -7.34 0.10
C GLU A 213 41.12 -6.09 -0.26
N PHE A 214 40.24 -5.67 0.64
CA PHE A 214 39.49 -4.43 0.55
C PHE A 214 40.06 -3.41 1.53
N GLU A 215 40.27 -2.18 1.04
CA GLU A 215 40.68 -1.03 1.81
C GLU A 215 39.42 -0.22 2.16
N ALA A 216 39.20 0.04 3.45
CA ALA A 216 38.07 0.82 3.92
C ALA A 216 38.12 2.26 3.40
N ILE A 217 37.01 2.74 2.85
CA ILE A 217 36.81 4.16 2.49
C ILE A 217 35.96 4.80 3.56
N VAL A 218 36.61 5.58 4.43
CA VAL A 218 35.94 6.34 5.47
C VAL A 218 35.94 7.82 5.17
N LYS A 219 34.93 8.52 5.69
CA LYS A 219 34.85 9.98 5.64
C LYS A 219 34.74 10.55 7.04
N GLU A 220 35.11 11.83 7.18
CA GLU A 220 34.82 12.59 8.40
C GLU A 220 33.32 12.56 8.67
N ALA A 221 32.96 12.39 9.93
CA ALA A 221 31.58 12.38 10.37
C ALA A 221 31.31 13.50 11.37
N CYS A 222 30.05 13.89 11.44
CA CYS A 222 29.50 14.73 12.49
C CYS A 222 28.51 13.92 13.31
N THR A 223 28.42 14.22 14.60
CA THR A 223 27.38 13.63 15.44
C THR A 223 26.10 14.43 15.26
N ILE A 224 25.02 13.76 14.87
CA ILE A 224 23.69 14.32 14.99
C ILE A 224 23.02 13.71 16.22
N THR A 225 22.31 14.54 16.97
CA THR A 225 21.60 14.10 18.18
C THR A 225 20.18 14.62 18.14
N PHE A 226 19.20 13.72 18.23
CA PHE A 226 17.80 14.04 18.39
C PHE A 226 17.42 13.94 19.87
N LYS A 227 16.86 15.01 20.43
CA LYS A 227 16.46 15.09 21.84
C LYS A 227 14.98 15.38 21.97
N THR A 228 14.34 14.65 22.86
CA THR A 228 12.98 14.93 23.33
C THR A 228 13.04 15.42 24.77
N ASP A 229 12.26 16.44 25.10
CA ASP A 229 12.32 17.19 26.36
C ASP A 229 11.14 16.88 27.30
N ILE A 230 9.93 16.74 26.76
CA ILE A 230 8.69 16.73 27.56
C ILE A 230 8.01 15.36 27.75
N GLY A 231 8.51 14.28 27.14
CA GLY A 231 7.98 12.93 27.34
C GLY A 231 7.82 12.08 26.09
N GLY A 232 7.90 12.68 24.91
CA GLY A 232 7.96 11.94 23.65
C GLY A 232 9.18 11.03 23.61
N VAL A 233 9.04 9.87 22.96
CA VAL A 233 10.13 8.94 22.70
C VAL A 233 10.19 8.69 21.21
N ASP A 234 11.34 8.22 20.73
CA ASP A 234 11.39 7.59 19.41
C ASP A 234 10.62 6.26 19.42
N SER A 235 10.54 5.60 18.27
CA SER A 235 9.87 4.31 18.10
C SER A 235 10.43 3.18 18.97
N GLU A 236 11.62 3.36 19.55
CA GLU A 236 12.28 2.39 20.42
C GLU A 236 12.14 2.74 21.91
N GLY A 237 11.49 3.86 22.25
CA GLY A 237 11.31 4.30 23.63
C GLY A 237 12.45 5.20 24.16
N ASN A 238 13.37 5.64 23.30
CA ASN A 238 14.48 6.48 23.72
C ASN A 238 14.10 7.97 23.73
N LYS A 239 14.64 8.71 24.69
CA LYS A 239 14.50 10.19 24.77
C LYS A 239 15.61 10.95 24.03
N GLU A 240 16.67 10.24 23.72
CA GLU A 240 17.82 10.78 23.01
C GLU A 240 18.37 9.70 22.09
N HIS A 241 18.51 10.03 20.81
CA HIS A 241 19.14 9.19 19.82
C HIS A 241 20.29 9.97 19.19
N SER A 242 21.45 9.35 19.04
CA SER A 242 22.60 9.95 18.38
C SER A 242 23.24 8.99 17.41
N GLU A 243 23.66 9.51 16.28
CA GLU A 243 24.38 8.75 15.27
C GLU A 243 25.46 9.60 14.60
N LEU A 244 26.37 8.93 13.90
CA LEU A 244 27.36 9.59 13.05
C LEU A 244 26.83 9.67 11.63
N VAL A 245 26.88 10.87 11.06
CA VAL A 245 26.52 11.13 9.66
C VAL A 245 27.72 11.72 8.94
N GLU A 246 27.88 11.36 7.66
CA GLU A 246 28.90 11.94 6.80
C GLU A 246 28.88 13.48 6.88
N LYS A 247 30.04 14.07 7.18
CA LYS A 247 30.22 15.51 7.17
C LYS A 247 30.07 16.04 5.75
N ASP A 248 29.33 17.13 5.60
CA ASP A 248 28.84 17.68 4.34
C ASP A 248 27.83 16.77 3.60
N GLY A 249 27.39 15.68 4.21
CA GLY A 249 26.31 14.83 3.73
C GLY A 249 24.92 15.33 4.12
N LEU A 250 23.91 14.65 3.58
CA LEU A 250 22.50 14.80 3.97
C LEU A 250 22.12 13.76 5.02
N ILE A 251 21.12 14.07 5.83
CA ILE A 251 20.50 13.07 6.72
C ILE A 251 19.73 12.08 5.83
N LYS A 252 20.02 10.77 5.97
CA LYS A 252 19.39 9.74 5.14
C LYS A 252 18.04 9.26 5.66
N TYR A 253 17.81 9.38 6.97
CA TYR A 253 16.63 8.83 7.63
C TYR A 253 15.69 9.91 8.16
N SER A 254 14.39 9.62 8.08
CA SER A 254 13.35 10.45 8.66
C SER A 254 13.14 10.04 10.12
N TYR A 255 13.71 10.78 11.07
CA TYR A 255 13.48 10.56 12.49
C TYR A 255 12.14 11.14 12.93
N THR A 256 11.33 10.37 13.64
CA THR A 256 10.01 10.77 14.18
C THR A 256 9.97 10.57 15.69
N CYS A 257 9.08 11.31 16.36
CA CYS A 257 8.71 11.05 17.74
C CYS A 257 7.22 10.71 17.83
N ASP A 258 6.87 9.94 18.85
CA ASP A 258 5.47 9.68 19.18
C ASP A 258 4.80 10.91 19.79
N ASP A 259 3.56 11.15 19.34
CA ASP A 259 2.64 12.08 19.98
C ASP A 259 2.24 11.55 21.37
N PHE A 260 2.01 12.43 22.34
CA PHE A 260 1.74 11.97 23.71
C PHE A 260 0.84 12.89 24.53
N GLU A 261 0.35 12.33 25.63
CA GLU A 261 -0.37 13.04 26.69
C GLU A 261 0.51 13.07 27.94
N ASP A 262 0.77 14.26 28.49
CA ASP A 262 1.59 14.42 29.69
C ASP A 262 0.82 14.08 30.99
N SER A 263 1.52 14.14 32.12
CA SER A 263 0.93 13.83 33.44
C SER A 263 -0.18 14.78 33.88
N ASP A 264 -0.28 15.97 33.27
CA ASP A 264 -1.34 16.96 33.52
C ASP A 264 -2.49 16.84 32.52
N SER A 265 -2.54 15.75 31.74
CA SER A 265 -3.51 15.53 30.65
C SER A 265 -3.45 16.58 29.54
N LYS A 266 -2.30 17.22 29.32
CA LYS A 266 -2.09 18.08 28.14
C LYS A 266 -1.55 17.22 27.02
N CYS A 267 -2.12 17.42 25.84
CA CYS A 267 -1.78 16.66 24.64
C CYS A 267 -0.77 17.44 23.78
N HIS A 268 0.27 16.75 23.34
CA HIS A 268 1.37 17.30 22.56
C HIS A 268 1.49 16.52 21.26
N LYS A 269 1.40 17.23 20.13
CA LYS A 269 1.65 16.66 18.80
C LYS A 269 3.05 17.06 18.33
N PHE A 270 3.82 16.08 17.87
CA PHE A 270 5.10 16.30 17.23
C PHE A 270 4.88 16.99 15.88
N ILE A 271 5.56 18.13 15.67
CA ILE A 271 5.47 18.91 14.43
C ILE A 271 6.81 19.06 13.71
N GLY A 272 7.85 18.38 14.19
CA GLY A 272 9.18 18.35 13.57
C GLY A 272 10.29 18.70 14.54
N TRP A 273 11.48 18.92 13.97
CA TRP A 273 12.71 19.15 14.69
C TRP A 273 13.22 20.57 14.47
N LYS A 274 13.91 21.14 15.47
CA LYS A 274 14.61 22.43 15.32
C LYS A 274 16.03 22.29 15.86
N THR A 275 16.93 23.12 15.36
CA THR A 275 18.28 23.22 15.92
C THR A 275 18.48 24.60 16.56
N THR A 276 19.39 24.70 17.52
CA THR A 276 19.67 25.96 18.19
C THR A 276 20.18 27.01 17.19
N GLY A 277 19.40 28.08 17.00
CA GLY A 277 19.75 29.19 16.11
C GLY A 277 19.23 29.08 14.67
N ASP A 278 18.57 27.97 14.29
CA ASP A 278 17.84 27.88 13.02
C ASP A 278 16.39 28.37 13.22
N SER A 279 15.85 29.05 12.21
CA SER A 279 14.45 29.51 12.19
C SER A 279 13.51 28.49 11.55
N ASN A 280 14.03 27.45 10.92
CA ASN A 280 13.25 26.42 10.25
C ASN A 280 12.90 25.27 11.21
N ILE A 281 11.73 24.67 10.96
CA ILE A 281 11.32 23.40 11.53
C ILE A 281 11.53 22.34 10.44
N TYR A 282 12.21 21.25 10.80
CA TYR A 282 12.51 20.14 9.91
C TYR A 282 11.55 18.98 10.18
N VAL A 283 10.66 18.68 9.25
CA VAL A 283 9.69 17.60 9.34
C VAL A 283 10.24 16.31 8.74
N PRO A 284 9.82 15.13 9.22
CA PRO A 284 10.35 13.84 8.75
C PRO A 284 10.04 13.56 7.27
N TYR A 285 8.91 14.08 6.77
CA TYR A 285 8.42 13.90 5.41
C TYR A 285 8.04 15.25 4.80
N ASP A 286 8.04 15.32 3.46
CA ASP A 286 7.69 16.51 2.71
C ASP A 286 6.18 16.85 2.89
N ASP A 287 5.86 17.73 3.84
CA ASP A 287 4.51 18.22 4.10
C ASP A 287 4.43 19.69 3.63
N ASP A 288 4.01 19.86 2.37
CA ASP A 288 3.84 21.15 1.67
C ASP A 288 2.81 22.06 2.38
N ASP A 289 3.21 23.25 2.87
CA ASP A 289 2.52 24.56 2.66
C ASP A 289 3.03 25.71 3.58
N GLU A 290 4.02 25.53 4.45
CA GLU A 290 4.51 26.58 5.37
C GLU A 290 5.95 27.04 5.06
N SER A 291 6.20 28.36 5.03
CA SER A 291 7.47 28.95 4.56
C SER A 291 8.69 28.66 5.45
N ASN A 292 8.48 28.15 6.66
CA ASN A 292 9.48 27.82 7.67
C ASN A 292 9.53 26.32 7.98
N VAL A 293 8.84 25.49 7.21
CA VAL A 293 8.88 24.02 7.31
C VAL A 293 9.74 23.48 6.18
N LYS A 294 10.65 22.56 6.51
CA LYS A 294 11.59 21.92 5.57
C LYS A 294 11.62 20.43 5.79
N CYS A 295 11.99 19.66 4.77
CA CYS A 295 12.23 18.23 4.93
C CYS A 295 13.53 17.98 5.72
N LEU A 296 13.51 17.10 6.72
CA LEU A 296 14.68 16.75 7.53
C LEU A 296 15.78 16.06 6.68
N PRO A 297 15.45 15.12 5.77
CA PRO A 297 16.43 14.57 4.83
C PRO A 297 17.16 15.62 3.96
N ASP A 298 16.63 16.82 3.80
CA ASP A 298 17.31 17.89 3.06
C ASP A 298 18.33 18.67 3.91
N TYR A 299 18.48 18.34 5.20
CA TYR A 299 19.41 19.01 6.08
C TYR A 299 20.85 18.57 5.80
N LYS A 300 21.70 19.52 5.40
CA LYS A 300 23.13 19.31 5.19
C LYS A 300 23.91 19.40 6.51
N VAL A 301 24.48 18.28 6.95
CA VAL A 301 25.23 18.16 8.20
C VAL A 301 26.65 18.68 8.01
N THR A 302 26.95 19.87 8.52
CA THR A 302 28.29 20.50 8.36
C THR A 302 29.13 20.49 9.64
N LYS A 303 28.50 20.18 10.77
CA LYS A 303 29.05 20.14 12.12
C LYS A 303 28.15 19.28 13.00
N ASP A 304 28.65 18.92 14.19
CA ASP A 304 27.81 18.32 15.22
C ASP A 304 26.59 19.20 15.47
N VAL A 305 25.41 18.57 15.55
CA VAL A 305 24.15 19.28 15.65
C VAL A 305 23.18 18.54 16.58
N VAL A 306 22.49 19.32 17.40
CA VAL A 306 21.41 18.82 18.26
C VAL A 306 20.09 19.33 17.70
N PHE A 307 19.22 18.38 17.37
CA PHE A 307 17.83 18.59 17.03
C PHE A 307 16.97 18.41 18.29
N GLU A 308 16.18 19.43 18.61
CA GLU A 308 15.19 19.40 19.68
C GLU A 308 13.81 19.18 19.05
N ALA A 309 13.03 18.27 19.65
CA ALA A 309 11.66 18.06 19.24
C ALA A 309 10.83 19.34 19.40
N VAL A 310 9.97 19.62 18.41
CA VAL A 310 9.04 20.74 18.42
C VAL A 310 7.64 20.19 18.56
N TRP A 311 6.93 20.71 19.55
CA TRP A 311 5.60 20.26 19.93
C TRP A 311 4.57 21.35 19.69
N ALA A 312 3.40 20.95 19.22
CA ALA A 312 2.23 21.79 19.17
C ALA A 312 1.18 21.30 20.18
N ASP A 313 0.48 22.27 20.76
CA ASP A 313 -0.74 22.04 21.50
C ASP A 313 -1.74 21.23 20.66
N ALA A 314 -2.23 20.13 21.20
CA ALA A 314 -3.14 19.22 20.51
C ALA A 314 -4.41 18.91 21.32
N TYR A 315 -5.34 18.24 20.64
CA TYR A 315 -6.44 17.50 21.24
C TYR A 315 -6.27 16.01 20.95
N LYS A 316 -6.55 15.18 21.95
CA LYS A 316 -6.58 13.73 21.83
C LYS A 316 -7.93 13.30 21.27
N ILE A 317 -7.91 12.65 20.12
CA ILE A 317 -9.07 12.14 19.41
C ILE A 317 -9.03 10.62 19.45
N THR A 318 -9.95 10.01 20.18
CA THR A 318 -10.05 8.55 20.29
C THR A 318 -11.13 8.05 19.35
N TYR A 319 -10.81 7.09 18.50
CA TYR A 319 -11.76 6.38 17.65
C TYR A 319 -12.09 5.05 18.29
N ASN A 320 -13.28 4.92 18.88
CA ASN A 320 -13.78 3.65 19.38
C ASN A 320 -14.50 2.91 18.24
N PHE A 321 -14.07 1.69 17.93
CA PHE A 321 -14.57 0.94 16.77
C PHE A 321 -15.91 0.24 17.03
N ASN A 322 -16.42 0.28 18.26
CA ASN A 322 -17.76 -0.16 18.62
C ASN A 322 -18.10 -1.57 18.12
N GLY A 323 -17.19 -2.51 18.43
CA GLY A 323 -17.28 -3.92 18.05
C GLY A 323 -16.98 -4.22 16.59
N GLY A 324 -16.46 -3.27 15.81
CA GLY A 324 -15.66 -3.57 14.62
C GLY A 324 -14.17 -3.56 14.95
N HIS A 325 -13.34 -3.92 13.98
CA HIS A 325 -11.88 -3.99 14.10
C HIS A 325 -11.20 -3.51 12.81
N PRO A 326 -9.94 -3.04 12.88
CA PRO A 326 -9.12 -2.79 11.71
C PRO A 326 -8.87 -4.06 10.90
N VAL A 327 -8.85 -3.94 9.57
CA VAL A 327 -8.55 -5.05 8.65
C VAL A 327 -7.18 -5.70 8.94
N TYR A 328 -6.21 -4.91 9.38
CA TYR A 328 -4.83 -5.35 9.58
C TYR A 328 -4.50 -5.73 11.03
N ASN A 329 -5.44 -5.53 11.97
CA ASN A 329 -5.21 -5.75 13.40
C ASN A 329 -6.52 -6.05 14.11
N GLU A 330 -6.96 -7.30 14.10
CA GLU A 330 -8.30 -7.71 14.54
C GLU A 330 -8.56 -7.51 16.06
N ASP A 331 -7.50 -7.45 16.86
CA ASP A 331 -7.59 -7.30 18.33
C ASP A 331 -7.78 -5.84 18.77
N GLU A 332 -7.54 -4.88 17.88
CA GLU A 332 -7.64 -3.45 18.21
C GLU A 332 -9.11 -3.03 18.26
N THR A 333 -9.53 -2.45 19.39
CA THR A 333 -10.93 -2.03 19.63
C THR A 333 -11.12 -0.51 19.57
N GLU A 334 -10.01 0.23 19.65
CA GLU A 334 -9.96 1.67 19.50
C GLU A 334 -8.56 2.11 19.09
N THR A 335 -8.47 3.29 18.47
CA THR A 335 -7.19 3.94 18.16
C THR A 335 -7.21 5.40 18.57
N THR A 336 -6.04 6.01 18.77
CA THR A 336 -5.92 7.42 19.17
C THR A 336 -5.11 8.21 18.16
N LEU A 337 -5.58 9.41 17.87
CA LEU A 337 -4.90 10.41 17.04
C LEU A 337 -4.78 11.72 17.83
N TYR A 338 -3.62 12.37 17.74
CA TYR A 338 -3.45 13.72 18.24
C TYR A 338 -3.62 14.73 17.11
N VAL A 339 -4.46 15.73 17.33
CA VAL A 339 -4.78 16.75 16.33
C VAL A 339 -4.41 18.11 16.88
N GLU A 340 -3.52 18.81 16.19
CA GLU A 340 -3.17 20.20 16.49
C GLU A 340 -4.41 21.06 16.70
N LYS A 341 -4.41 21.89 17.75
CA LYS A 341 -5.55 22.78 18.04
C LYS A 341 -5.85 23.67 16.84
N ASN A 342 -7.14 23.80 16.51
CA ASN A 342 -7.65 24.59 15.37
C ASN A 342 -7.28 24.05 13.97
N LYS A 343 -6.67 22.87 13.87
CA LYS A 343 -6.45 22.18 12.60
C LYS A 343 -7.52 21.08 12.43
N PRO A 344 -7.95 20.78 11.19
CA PRO A 344 -8.87 19.69 10.94
C PRO A 344 -8.17 18.32 11.10
N ILE A 345 -8.95 17.28 11.33
CA ILE A 345 -8.49 15.88 11.27
C ILE A 345 -7.99 15.61 9.84
N LYS A 346 -6.67 15.42 9.63
CA LYS A 346 -6.14 15.04 8.29
C LYS A 346 -6.25 13.52 8.08
N ASN A 347 -6.34 13.09 6.81
CA ASN A 347 -6.46 11.71 6.31
C ASN A 347 -5.79 10.64 7.20
N ASN A 348 -6.56 10.13 8.17
CA ASN A 348 -6.19 8.95 8.96
C ASN A 348 -7.32 7.93 8.78
N HIS A 349 -7.30 7.25 7.64
CA HIS A 349 -8.30 6.23 7.32
C HIS A 349 -7.87 4.91 7.96
N VAL A 350 -8.63 4.46 8.95
CA VAL A 350 -8.56 3.07 9.41
C VAL A 350 -9.67 2.33 8.69
N LEU A 351 -9.30 1.36 7.83
CA LEU A 351 -10.26 0.45 7.23
C LEU A 351 -10.79 -0.44 8.35
N LEU A 352 -12.07 -0.28 8.66
CA LEU A 352 -12.75 -1.07 9.70
C LEU A 352 -13.68 -2.08 9.08
N GLU A 353 -13.68 -3.27 9.65
CA GLU A 353 -14.59 -4.34 9.32
C GLU A 353 -15.40 -4.76 10.55
N LYS A 354 -16.60 -5.24 10.25
CA LYS A 354 -17.50 -5.85 11.23
C LYS A 354 -18.45 -6.75 10.48
N GLU A 355 -18.35 -8.05 10.73
CA GLU A 355 -19.10 -9.07 9.99
C GLU A 355 -20.61 -8.80 9.98
N GLY A 356 -21.21 -8.71 8.79
CA GLY A 356 -22.65 -8.44 8.61
C GLY A 356 -23.08 -6.98 8.80
N TYR A 357 -22.14 -6.05 9.00
CA TYR A 357 -22.41 -4.63 9.19
C TYR A 357 -21.68 -3.75 8.17
N VAL A 358 -22.21 -2.55 7.98
CA VAL A 358 -21.66 -1.48 7.16
C VAL A 358 -21.37 -0.29 8.05
N LEU A 359 -20.17 0.25 7.95
CA LEU A 359 -19.79 1.47 8.66
C LEU A 359 -20.55 2.66 8.07
N LEU A 360 -21.37 3.32 8.87
CA LEU A 360 -22.07 4.55 8.50
C LEU A 360 -21.20 5.79 8.69
N GLY A 361 -20.20 5.71 9.56
CA GLY A 361 -19.42 6.86 10.01
C GLY A 361 -19.14 6.79 11.50
N TYR A 362 -18.78 7.92 12.08
CA TYR A 362 -18.50 8.07 13.50
C TYR A 362 -19.39 9.11 14.14
N LYS A 363 -19.72 8.91 15.41
CA LYS A 363 -20.46 9.87 16.22
C LYS A 363 -19.56 10.39 17.34
N SER A 364 -19.42 11.70 17.48
CA SER A 364 -18.69 12.27 18.62
C SER A 364 -19.48 12.14 19.92
N ASP A 365 -18.79 12.09 21.05
CA ASP A 365 -19.39 12.05 22.38
C ASP A 365 -20.30 13.25 22.72
N ASP A 366 -20.06 14.39 22.08
CA ASP A 366 -20.76 15.66 22.31
C ASP A 366 -21.80 16.03 21.24
N SER A 367 -21.97 15.19 20.22
CA SER A 367 -22.89 15.44 19.12
C SER A 367 -23.73 14.21 18.79
N SER A 368 -24.97 14.45 18.37
CA SER A 368 -25.78 13.39 17.75
C SER A 368 -25.48 13.18 16.27
N THR A 369 -24.61 14.02 15.69
CA THR A 369 -24.27 13.99 14.27
C THR A 369 -23.36 12.80 13.95
N ILE A 370 -23.71 12.05 12.90
CA ILE A 370 -22.81 11.06 12.31
C ILE A 370 -21.93 11.79 11.30
N TYR A 371 -20.62 11.72 11.51
CA TYR A 371 -19.58 12.20 10.61
C TYR A 371 -19.13 11.06 9.72
N GLU A 372 -19.16 11.28 8.42
CA GLU A 372 -18.88 10.22 7.45
C GLU A 372 -17.38 10.14 7.12
N VAL A 373 -16.95 8.93 6.74
CA VAL A 373 -15.55 8.57 6.46
C VAL A 373 -15.19 8.62 4.96
N GLU A 374 -16.17 8.68 4.06
CA GLU A 374 -15.91 8.64 2.61
C GLU A 374 -16.52 9.84 1.88
N ASP A 375 -15.80 10.35 0.88
CA ASP A 375 -16.16 11.53 0.08
C ASP A 375 -17.39 11.30 -0.84
N ASP A 376 -17.92 10.07 -0.88
CA ASP A 376 -18.81 9.60 -1.95
C ASP A 376 -20.30 9.74 -1.65
N PHE A 377 -20.69 10.15 -0.44
CA PHE A 377 -22.10 10.44 -0.17
C PHE A 377 -22.49 11.85 -0.63
N GLU A 378 -23.28 11.85 -1.70
CA GLU A 378 -23.64 13.03 -2.49
C GLU A 378 -24.49 14.09 -1.74
N ASP A 379 -24.95 13.78 -0.52
CA ASP A 379 -25.96 14.52 0.23
C ASP A 379 -25.42 15.73 1.02
N GLY A 380 -24.09 15.84 1.13
CA GLY A 380 -23.43 16.94 1.82
C GLY A 380 -23.27 16.75 3.32
N SER A 381 -23.21 15.50 3.76
CA SER A 381 -22.72 15.03 5.06
C SER A 381 -21.45 15.74 5.57
N HIS A 382 -21.26 15.68 6.89
CA HIS A 382 -20.13 16.27 7.57
C HIS A 382 -18.97 15.26 7.56
N MET A 383 -18.00 15.48 6.67
CA MET A 383 -16.79 14.66 6.62
C MET A 383 -16.03 14.77 7.93
N ILE A 384 -15.63 13.63 8.50
CA ILE A 384 -14.79 13.62 9.70
C ILE A 384 -13.44 14.32 9.46
N TYR A 385 -12.89 14.25 8.24
CA TYR A 385 -11.64 14.93 7.89
C TYR A 385 -11.75 16.46 7.76
N ASP A 386 -12.96 16.99 7.61
CA ASP A 386 -13.18 18.44 7.64
C ASP A 386 -13.46 18.92 9.08
N PHE A 387 -13.58 18.02 10.06
CA PHE A 387 -13.89 18.35 11.44
C PHE A 387 -12.68 18.96 12.15
N VAL A 388 -12.89 20.13 12.77
CA VAL A 388 -11.90 20.83 13.57
C VAL A 388 -12.27 20.65 15.04
N PRO A 389 -11.57 19.79 15.80
CA PRO A 389 -11.88 19.57 17.20
C PRO A 389 -11.66 20.83 18.02
N THR A 390 -12.52 21.04 19.01
CA THR A 390 -12.43 22.14 19.98
C THR A 390 -12.04 21.67 21.38
N LYS A 391 -11.90 20.36 21.57
CA LYS A 391 -11.49 19.67 22.80
C LYS A 391 -11.07 18.24 22.45
N SER A 392 -10.39 17.56 23.37
CA SER A 392 -10.22 16.10 23.31
C SER A 392 -11.60 15.43 23.38
N MET A 393 -11.83 14.40 22.57
CA MET A 393 -13.12 13.74 22.44
C MET A 393 -13.00 12.33 21.85
N THR A 394 -14.07 11.55 22.03
CA THR A 394 -14.19 10.21 21.43
C THR A 394 -15.18 10.21 20.27
N PHE A 395 -14.78 9.59 19.16
CA PHE A 395 -15.60 9.23 18.02
C PHE A 395 -15.92 7.74 18.06
N THR A 396 -17.20 7.39 18.19
CA THR A 396 -17.65 6.00 18.22
C THR A 396 -18.20 5.60 16.86
N ALA A 397 -17.65 4.53 16.27
CA ALA A 397 -18.10 3.99 14.99
C ALA A 397 -19.59 3.60 15.05
N GLN A 398 -20.32 3.97 14.02
CA GLN A 398 -21.75 3.71 13.87
C GLN A 398 -21.96 2.68 12.78
N TRP A 399 -22.63 1.59 13.12
CA TRP A 399 -22.82 0.45 12.25
C TRP A 399 -24.30 0.29 11.90
N ALA A 400 -24.58 -0.13 10.68
CA ALA A 400 -25.89 -0.65 10.32
C ALA A 400 -25.74 -2.05 9.74
N GLU A 401 -26.72 -2.92 9.99
CA GLU A 401 -26.74 -4.21 9.31
C GLU A 401 -26.76 -3.98 7.79
N GLY A 402 -26.02 -4.81 7.08
CA GLY A 402 -26.00 -4.75 5.63
C GLY A 402 -25.69 -6.07 4.98
N TYR A 403 -25.53 -6.00 3.67
CA TYR A 403 -25.19 -7.09 2.81
C TYR A 403 -23.92 -6.78 2.03
N LYS A 404 -23.14 -7.82 1.80
CA LYS A 404 -21.94 -7.81 0.98
C LYS A 404 -22.32 -8.18 -0.44
N ILE A 405 -22.21 -7.22 -1.36
CA ILE A 405 -22.55 -7.39 -2.77
C ILE A 405 -21.26 -7.44 -3.59
N THR A 406 -21.06 -8.55 -4.30
CA THR A 406 -19.86 -8.78 -5.11
C THR A 406 -20.17 -8.55 -6.57
N PHE A 407 -19.36 -7.73 -7.24
CA PHE A 407 -19.41 -7.52 -8.69
C PHE A 407 -18.22 -8.18 -9.35
N GLU A 408 -18.46 -9.18 -10.19
CA GLU A 408 -17.44 -9.89 -10.95
C GLU A 408 -17.41 -9.38 -12.39
N ALA A 409 -16.25 -8.90 -12.84
CA ALA A 409 -16.07 -8.44 -14.22
C ALA A 409 -16.11 -9.60 -15.24
N GLY A 410 -16.04 -10.85 -14.77
CA GLY A 410 -15.89 -12.04 -15.60
C GLY A 410 -14.61 -11.95 -16.45
N GLU A 411 -14.78 -11.92 -17.77
CA GLU A 411 -13.67 -11.78 -18.73
C GLU A 411 -13.10 -10.35 -18.82
N GLY A 412 -13.73 -9.36 -18.19
CA GLY A 412 -13.23 -7.99 -18.08
C GLY A 412 -12.41 -7.72 -16.82
N TYR A 413 -12.18 -6.44 -16.52
CA TYR A 413 -11.47 -5.95 -15.33
C TYR A 413 -11.92 -4.54 -14.93
N PHE A 414 -11.87 -4.18 -13.65
CA PHE A 414 -12.19 -2.84 -13.15
C PHE A 414 -10.98 -1.89 -13.18
N GLY A 415 -9.78 -2.44 -13.09
CA GLY A 415 -8.52 -1.71 -13.12
C GLY A 415 -7.33 -2.66 -13.09
N THR A 416 -6.16 -2.10 -12.81
CA THR A 416 -4.93 -2.85 -12.58
C THR A 416 -4.32 -2.42 -11.25
N SER A 417 -3.93 -3.38 -10.40
CA SER A 417 -3.02 -3.15 -9.28
C SER A 417 -1.60 -3.48 -9.72
N THR A 418 -0.59 -2.91 -9.05
CA THR A 418 0.82 -3.24 -9.27
C THR A 418 1.44 -3.63 -7.93
N ASP A 419 2.10 -4.78 -7.88
CA ASP A 419 2.81 -5.22 -6.68
C ASP A 419 4.11 -4.43 -6.45
N SER A 420 4.76 -4.65 -5.29
CA SER A 420 6.03 -4.00 -4.94
C SER A 420 7.19 -4.36 -5.87
N ARG A 421 7.03 -5.38 -6.73
CA ARG A 421 8.02 -5.84 -7.71
C ARG A 421 7.71 -5.31 -9.12
N GLY A 422 6.66 -4.49 -9.28
CA GLY A 422 6.26 -3.90 -10.55
C GLY A 422 5.36 -4.77 -11.44
N ASN A 423 4.89 -5.93 -10.96
CA ASN A 423 3.98 -6.78 -11.71
C ASN A 423 2.56 -6.23 -11.64
N SER A 424 1.91 -6.07 -12.80
CA SER A 424 0.53 -5.60 -12.87
C SER A 424 -0.47 -6.76 -12.93
N GLU A 425 -1.48 -6.72 -12.05
CA GLU A 425 -2.59 -7.69 -12.02
C GLU A 425 -3.92 -6.97 -12.30
N TYR A 426 -4.82 -7.63 -13.04
CA TYR A 426 -6.15 -7.10 -13.33
C TYR A 426 -7.10 -7.33 -12.15
N ILE A 427 -7.73 -6.26 -11.68
CA ILE A 427 -8.77 -6.33 -10.65
C ILE A 427 -10.05 -6.87 -11.30
N ARG A 428 -10.46 -8.09 -10.93
CA ARG A 428 -11.63 -8.78 -11.52
C ARG A 428 -12.89 -8.70 -10.68
N THR A 429 -12.77 -8.34 -9.41
CA THR A 429 -13.86 -8.28 -8.45
C THR A 429 -13.91 -6.91 -7.78
N GLU A 430 -15.11 -6.38 -7.62
CA GLU A 430 -15.39 -5.20 -6.82
C GLU A 430 -16.40 -5.54 -5.73
N LEU A 431 -16.20 -4.97 -4.54
CA LEU A 431 -17.04 -5.24 -3.38
C LEU A 431 -17.82 -4.00 -2.98
N VAL A 432 -19.13 -4.16 -2.81
CA VAL A 432 -20.03 -3.09 -2.40
C VAL A 432 -20.79 -3.52 -1.15
N LEU A 433 -20.60 -2.75 -0.07
CA LEU A 433 -21.37 -2.91 1.15
C LEU A 433 -22.67 -2.09 1.06
N CYS A 434 -23.80 -2.75 1.32
CA CYS A 434 -25.12 -2.11 1.22
C CYS A 434 -25.91 -2.27 2.52
N VAL A 435 -26.33 -1.16 3.12
CA VAL A 435 -27.19 -1.18 4.31
C VAL A 435 -28.53 -1.86 3.98
N LYS A 436 -29.01 -2.74 4.86
CA LYS A 436 -30.26 -3.48 4.66
C LYS A 436 -31.42 -2.53 4.34
N GLY A 437 -32.18 -2.85 3.29
CA GLY A 437 -33.32 -2.05 2.84
C GLY A 437 -32.96 -0.75 2.11
N GLN A 438 -31.67 -0.44 1.95
CA GLN A 438 -31.23 0.62 1.05
C GLN A 438 -30.90 0.04 -0.33
N SER A 439 -31.00 0.89 -1.35
CA SER A 439 -30.55 0.52 -2.68
C SER A 439 -29.04 0.65 -2.81
N LEU A 440 -28.46 -0.13 -3.73
CA LEU A 440 -27.07 0.04 -4.16
C LEU A 440 -26.87 1.47 -4.67
N LYS A 441 -25.82 2.10 -4.16
CA LYS A 441 -25.38 3.46 -4.53
C LYS A 441 -24.02 3.34 -5.22
N GLY A 442 -23.85 4.05 -6.32
CA GLY A 442 -22.61 4.02 -7.11
C GLY A 442 -22.74 3.24 -8.41
N TYR A 443 -21.74 3.39 -9.27
CA TYR A 443 -21.66 2.74 -10.57
C TYR A 443 -20.23 2.27 -10.80
N PHE A 444 -20.05 0.97 -10.96
CA PHE A 444 -18.77 0.34 -11.24
C PHE A 444 -18.81 -0.15 -12.69
N THR A 445 -17.92 0.35 -13.53
CA THR A 445 -17.86 -0.06 -14.94
C THR A 445 -16.60 -0.87 -15.17
N PRO A 446 -16.69 -2.22 -15.23
CA PRO A 446 -15.58 -2.99 -15.72
C PRO A 446 -15.33 -2.65 -17.20
N SER A 447 -14.10 -2.88 -17.64
CA SER A 447 -13.66 -2.71 -19.02
C SER A 447 -13.31 -4.07 -19.61
N ARG A 448 -13.58 -4.23 -20.91
CA ARG A 448 -13.16 -5.39 -21.71
C ARG A 448 -12.89 -4.92 -23.13
N GLN A 449 -11.74 -5.28 -23.69
CA GLN A 449 -11.35 -4.83 -25.03
C GLN A 449 -12.30 -5.39 -26.09
N GLY A 450 -12.89 -4.52 -26.92
CA GLY A 450 -13.80 -4.90 -28.00
C GLY A 450 -15.26 -5.14 -27.58
N TYR A 451 -15.57 -5.02 -26.29
CA TYR A 451 -16.92 -5.27 -25.76
C TYR A 451 -17.42 -4.08 -24.95
N GLU A 452 -18.72 -3.86 -24.99
CA GLU A 452 -19.42 -2.94 -24.11
C GLU A 452 -20.12 -3.72 -22.99
N LEU A 453 -20.17 -3.15 -21.79
CA LEU A 453 -21.01 -3.69 -20.72
C LEU A 453 -22.48 -3.63 -21.15
N ALA A 454 -23.14 -4.78 -21.15
CA ALA A 454 -24.56 -4.91 -21.46
C ALA A 454 -25.44 -4.90 -20.20
N GLY A 455 -24.88 -5.29 -19.05
CA GLY A 455 -25.56 -5.29 -17.76
C GLY A 455 -24.92 -6.24 -16.76
N TRP A 456 -25.65 -6.55 -15.70
CA TRP A 456 -25.22 -7.36 -14.56
C TRP A 456 -26.16 -8.53 -14.35
N LYS A 457 -25.65 -9.76 -14.44
CA LYS A 457 -26.42 -10.97 -14.16
C LYS A 457 -26.25 -11.35 -12.71
N ASN A 458 -27.35 -11.34 -11.95
CA ASN A 458 -27.35 -11.89 -10.60
C ASN A 458 -27.09 -13.40 -10.66
N GLN A 459 -26.10 -13.88 -9.91
CA GLN A 459 -25.61 -15.26 -9.99
C GLN A 459 -26.65 -16.28 -9.49
N SER A 460 -27.41 -15.96 -8.45
CA SER A 460 -28.35 -16.89 -7.82
C SER A 460 -29.68 -16.97 -8.59
N THR A 461 -30.20 -15.83 -9.06
CA THR A 461 -31.50 -15.76 -9.76
C THR A 461 -31.37 -15.87 -11.28
N GLY A 462 -30.18 -15.63 -11.83
CA GLY A 462 -29.93 -15.58 -13.27
C GLY A 462 -30.50 -14.35 -13.98
N LYS A 463 -31.18 -13.44 -13.26
CA LYS A 463 -31.78 -12.22 -13.83
C LYS A 463 -30.70 -11.21 -14.21
N VAL A 464 -30.86 -10.61 -15.38
CA VAL A 464 -29.99 -9.53 -15.88
C VAL A 464 -30.59 -8.17 -15.53
N TYR A 465 -29.77 -7.29 -14.99
CA TYR A 465 -30.08 -5.92 -14.63
C TYR A 465 -29.25 -4.97 -15.48
N TYR A 466 -29.90 -4.02 -16.16
CA TYR A 466 -29.18 -3.00 -16.94
C TYR A 466 -28.63 -1.89 -16.03
N ASP A 467 -27.73 -1.06 -16.54
CA ASP A 467 -27.04 -0.01 -15.75
C ASP A 467 -27.98 0.91 -14.95
N ASP A 468 -29.14 1.27 -15.52
CA ASP A 468 -30.14 2.11 -14.84
C ASP A 468 -31.00 1.33 -13.83
N GLU A 469 -31.00 -0.01 -13.88
CA GLU A 469 -31.78 -0.90 -13.00
C GLU A 469 -30.97 -1.44 -11.82
N ILE A 470 -29.68 -1.70 -12.04
CA ILE A 470 -28.76 -2.12 -10.98
C ILE A 470 -28.56 -0.97 -9.98
N ILE A 471 -28.55 0.27 -10.47
CA ILE A 471 -28.59 1.48 -9.65
C ILE A 471 -30.01 1.64 -9.11
N GLY A 472 -30.20 1.47 -7.80
CA GLY A 472 -31.54 1.41 -7.22
C GLY A 472 -31.99 0.01 -6.83
N TYR A 473 -31.24 -1.04 -7.20
CA TYR A 473 -31.49 -2.39 -6.72
C TYR A 473 -31.34 -2.45 -5.20
N VAL A 474 -32.32 -3.02 -4.50
CA VAL A 474 -32.31 -3.19 -3.04
C VAL A 474 -32.02 -4.66 -2.76
N PRO A 475 -30.77 -5.00 -2.36
CA PRO A 475 -30.43 -6.37 -2.02
C PRO A 475 -31.18 -6.84 -0.77
N ASN A 476 -31.49 -8.13 -0.71
CA ASN A 476 -32.12 -8.76 0.43
C ASN A 476 -31.26 -9.86 1.08
N ASN A 477 -30.09 -10.15 0.52
CA ASN A 477 -29.03 -11.01 1.06
C ASN A 477 -27.67 -10.60 0.48
N ASP A 478 -26.61 -11.28 0.89
CA ASP A 478 -25.33 -11.24 0.18
C ASP A 478 -25.50 -11.83 -1.21
N GLU A 479 -25.09 -11.09 -2.24
CA GLU A 479 -25.36 -11.44 -3.64
C GLU A 479 -24.14 -11.17 -4.52
N THR A 480 -24.00 -11.96 -5.58
CA THR A 480 -22.96 -11.78 -6.60
C THR A 480 -23.59 -11.45 -7.95
N PHE A 481 -23.04 -10.44 -8.61
CA PHE A 481 -23.42 -10.00 -9.95
C PHE A 481 -22.25 -10.17 -10.91
N ILE A 482 -22.47 -10.84 -12.04
CA ILE A 482 -21.46 -11.11 -13.06
C ILE A 482 -21.72 -10.21 -14.27
N ALA A 483 -20.68 -9.55 -14.77
CA ALA A 483 -20.78 -8.67 -15.92
C ALA A 483 -21.23 -9.42 -17.19
N VAL A 484 -22.23 -8.88 -17.87
CA VAL A 484 -22.72 -9.35 -19.17
C VAL A 484 -22.18 -8.44 -20.24
N TRP A 485 -21.57 -9.01 -21.27
CA TRP A 485 -20.89 -8.28 -22.35
C TRP A 485 -21.67 -8.37 -23.66
N LYS A 486 -21.59 -7.31 -24.47
CA LYS A 486 -22.04 -7.29 -25.88
C LYS A 486 -20.89 -6.82 -26.76
N GLU A 487 -20.80 -7.32 -27.99
CA GLU A 487 -19.82 -6.84 -28.96
C GLU A 487 -20.01 -5.35 -29.23
N GLY A 488 -18.91 -4.57 -29.19
CA GLY A 488 -18.94 -3.15 -29.49
C GLY A 488 -19.04 -2.92 -31.01
N ASN A 489 -19.80 -1.90 -31.44
CA ASN A 489 -19.75 -1.46 -32.84
C ASN A 489 -18.38 -0.83 -33.11
N GLU A 490 -17.63 -1.41 -34.04
CA GLU A 490 -16.36 -0.88 -34.55
C GLU A 490 -16.59 0.48 -35.23
N ASP A 491 -16.31 1.59 -34.53
CA ASP A 491 -16.17 2.93 -35.13
C ASP A 491 -15.38 3.88 -34.20
N ASP A 492 -14.10 3.56 -33.93
CA ASP A 492 -13.01 4.56 -33.80
C ASP A 492 -11.63 3.85 -33.78
N PRO A 493 -10.77 4.01 -34.80
CA PRO A 493 -9.42 3.47 -34.78
C PRO A 493 -8.39 4.53 -34.35
N GLU A 494 -7.42 4.14 -33.51
CA GLU A 494 -6.05 4.70 -33.52
C GLU A 494 -5.10 3.82 -32.67
N PRO A 495 -3.79 3.77 -32.96
CA PRO A 495 -3.13 3.34 -34.19
C PRO A 495 -2.35 2.00 -34.01
N SER A 496 -2.08 1.35 -35.15
CA SER A 496 -1.11 0.26 -35.44
C SER A 496 -0.13 -0.12 -34.32
N ASN A 497 -0.01 -1.39 -33.90
CA ASN A 497 0.59 -2.48 -34.69
C ASN A 497 0.27 -3.85 -34.04
N PRO A 498 -0.22 -4.86 -34.79
CA PRO A 498 0.69 -5.96 -35.10
C PRO A 498 0.45 -6.60 -36.49
N SER A 499 1.48 -7.22 -37.06
CA SER A 499 1.35 -8.22 -38.12
C SER A 499 2.55 -9.18 -38.10
N PRO A 500 2.44 -10.41 -38.64
CA PRO A 500 1.42 -10.86 -39.58
C PRO A 500 0.70 -12.20 -39.24
N SER A 501 -0.50 -12.29 -39.80
CA SER A 501 -1.30 -13.51 -40.03
C SER A 501 -0.69 -14.38 -41.17
N PRO A 502 -1.25 -15.57 -41.46
CA PRO A 502 -2.04 -15.61 -42.70
C PRO A 502 -3.40 -16.34 -42.61
N SER A 503 -4.38 -15.70 -43.26
CA SER A 503 -5.69 -16.14 -43.80
C SER A 503 -5.57 -17.34 -44.77
N PRO A 504 -6.64 -18.04 -45.26
CA PRO A 504 -7.92 -17.49 -45.82
C PRO A 504 -9.19 -18.35 -45.52
N THR A 505 -10.46 -18.04 -45.88
CA THR A 505 -11.05 -17.56 -47.16
C THR A 505 -12.57 -17.27 -46.98
N ASN A 506 -13.04 -16.05 -47.34
CA ASN A 506 -14.17 -15.63 -48.23
C ASN A 506 -15.45 -16.51 -48.46
N PRO A 507 -16.54 -15.99 -49.08
CA PRO A 507 -17.60 -15.05 -48.64
C PRO A 507 -19.05 -15.56 -48.92
N SER A 508 -20.10 -14.86 -48.45
CA SER A 508 -21.17 -14.29 -49.31
C SER A 508 -22.38 -13.72 -48.55
N ASN A 509 -22.66 -12.45 -48.82
CA ASN A 509 -23.85 -11.60 -48.56
C ASN A 509 -25.06 -12.04 -49.44
N PRO A 510 -26.19 -11.30 -49.60
CA PRO A 510 -26.99 -10.38 -48.76
C PRO A 510 -28.50 -10.75 -48.71
N THR A 511 -29.32 -10.11 -47.87
CA THR A 511 -30.43 -9.18 -48.30
C THR A 511 -31.37 -8.72 -47.16
N ASN A 512 -31.52 -7.40 -47.08
CA ASN A 512 -32.57 -6.57 -46.44
C ASN A 512 -33.82 -6.53 -47.38
N PRO A 513 -34.95 -5.79 -47.17
CA PRO A 513 -35.49 -5.05 -46.00
C PRO A 513 -37.01 -5.29 -45.74
N SER A 514 -37.58 -4.67 -44.69
CA SER A 514 -38.69 -3.67 -44.79
C SER A 514 -39.61 -3.61 -43.55
N GLN A 515 -39.64 -2.44 -42.88
CA GLN A 515 -40.77 -1.88 -42.11
C GLN A 515 -41.91 -1.41 -43.06
N PRO A 516 -43.00 -0.69 -42.65
CA PRO A 516 -43.64 -0.40 -41.34
C PRO A 516 -45.19 -0.59 -41.35
N VAL A 517 -45.91 -0.23 -40.28
CA VAL A 517 -47.04 0.77 -40.25
C VAL A 517 -47.92 0.62 -38.98
N ASN A 518 -48.22 1.77 -38.35
CA ASN A 518 -49.17 2.07 -37.25
C ASN A 518 -50.46 2.67 -37.86
N PRO A 519 -51.67 2.63 -37.25
CA PRO A 519 -52.09 3.74 -36.36
C PRO A 519 -53.09 3.41 -35.20
N SER A 520 -53.14 4.36 -34.26
CA SER A 520 -54.05 4.68 -33.13
C SER A 520 -55.56 4.84 -33.51
N PRO A 521 -56.52 5.36 -32.66
CA PRO A 521 -56.63 5.62 -31.20
C PRO A 521 -58.02 5.25 -30.55
N GLU A 522 -58.20 5.32 -29.21
CA GLU A 522 -59.46 5.82 -28.58
C GLU A 522 -59.34 6.12 -27.06
N VAL A 523 -60.29 6.91 -26.52
CA VAL A 523 -60.21 7.80 -25.35
C VAL A 523 -61.18 7.40 -24.19
N SER A 524 -60.67 7.46 -22.94
CA SER A 524 -61.23 7.78 -21.57
C SER A 524 -62.74 7.74 -21.23
N PRO A 525 -63.17 7.46 -19.95
CA PRO A 525 -63.17 8.49 -18.88
C PRO A 525 -62.91 8.06 -17.40
N SER A 526 -62.16 8.92 -16.69
CA SER A 526 -62.24 9.45 -15.30
C SER A 526 -62.74 8.62 -14.09
N SER A 527 -61.94 8.55 -13.01
CA SER A 527 -62.22 9.20 -11.69
C SER A 527 -61.29 8.76 -10.51
N VAL A 528 -61.16 9.68 -9.53
CA VAL A 528 -60.61 9.58 -8.14
C VAL A 528 -59.15 10.04 -7.93
N PRO A 529 -58.88 11.03 -7.03
CA PRO A 529 -57.54 11.55 -6.77
C PRO A 529 -56.74 10.59 -5.87
N LYS A 530 -55.61 10.09 -6.37
CA LYS A 530 -54.67 9.24 -5.62
C LYS A 530 -53.47 10.06 -5.15
N THR A 531 -53.21 9.95 -3.85
CA THR A 531 -51.89 9.93 -3.16
C THR A 531 -50.87 11.02 -3.50
N SER A 532 -50.46 11.79 -2.49
CA SER A 532 -49.37 12.76 -2.59
C SER A 532 -48.04 12.07 -2.94
N ASP A 533 -47.63 12.18 -4.20
CA ASP A 533 -46.38 11.63 -4.73
C ASP A 533 -45.17 12.43 -4.25
N ALA A 534 -44.57 12.01 -3.14
CA ALA A 534 -43.23 12.43 -2.77
C ALA A 534 -42.25 12.02 -3.90
N PRO A 535 -41.36 12.92 -4.39
CA PRO A 535 -40.39 12.58 -5.43
C PRO A 535 -39.54 11.38 -5.01
N LYS A 536 -39.43 10.38 -5.91
CA LYS A 536 -38.60 9.20 -5.65
C LYS A 536 -37.13 9.60 -5.73
N LEU A 537 -36.30 9.06 -4.84
CA LEU A 537 -34.86 9.24 -4.90
C LEU A 537 -34.35 8.73 -6.27
N PHE A 538 -33.46 9.49 -6.91
CA PHE A 538 -32.93 9.27 -8.27
C PHE A 538 -33.90 9.50 -9.44
N GLU A 539 -35.07 10.08 -9.18
CA GLU A 539 -35.89 10.66 -10.25
C GLU A 539 -35.05 11.67 -11.06
N THR A 540 -35.27 11.71 -12.38
CA THR A 540 -34.57 12.62 -13.31
C THR A 540 -35.45 13.77 -13.81
N PRO A 541 -35.94 14.65 -12.91
CA PRO A 541 -36.90 15.66 -13.29
C PRO A 541 -36.28 16.66 -14.25
N THR A 542 -37.10 17.16 -15.16
CA THR A 542 -36.73 18.25 -16.06
C THR A 542 -37.35 19.55 -15.54
N VAL A 543 -36.51 20.51 -15.16
CA VAL A 543 -36.94 21.81 -14.64
C VAL A 543 -36.26 22.92 -15.44
N ASN A 544 -37.04 23.85 -15.98
CA ASN A 544 -36.53 25.00 -16.75
C ASN A 544 -35.52 24.64 -17.86
N GLY A 545 -35.76 23.51 -18.53
CA GLY A 545 -34.91 23.02 -19.63
C GLY A 545 -33.58 22.38 -19.18
N GLY A 546 -33.35 22.20 -17.88
CA GLY A 546 -32.29 21.36 -17.31
C GLY A 546 -32.82 20.01 -16.84
N LYS A 547 -32.01 18.96 -17.01
CA LYS A 547 -32.21 17.64 -16.41
C LYS A 547 -31.48 17.60 -15.07
N PHE A 548 -32.12 16.98 -14.08
CA PHE A 548 -31.58 16.83 -12.73
C PHE A 548 -31.58 15.37 -12.30
N VAL A 549 -30.92 15.05 -11.20
CA VAL A 549 -31.06 13.80 -10.47
C VAL A 549 -31.36 14.18 -9.03
N ILE A 550 -32.45 13.71 -8.45
CA ILE A 550 -32.72 13.87 -7.02
C ILE A 550 -31.83 12.89 -6.26
N ILE A 551 -30.99 13.39 -5.36
CA ILE A 551 -29.95 12.57 -4.72
C ILE A 551 -30.12 12.43 -3.21
N SER A 552 -31.02 13.23 -2.63
CA SER A 552 -31.44 13.09 -1.23
C SER A 552 -32.83 13.70 -1.04
N THR A 553 -33.31 13.71 0.20
CA THR A 553 -34.56 14.37 0.55
C THR A 553 -34.56 15.88 0.29
N ASN A 554 -33.40 16.53 0.15
CA ASN A 554 -33.28 17.99 -0.02
C ASN A 554 -32.21 18.44 -1.04
N ALA A 555 -31.57 17.52 -1.77
CA ALA A 555 -30.51 17.83 -2.72
C ALA A 555 -30.75 17.23 -4.11
N ALA A 556 -30.24 17.91 -5.13
CA ALA A 556 -30.28 17.51 -6.52
C ALA A 556 -28.95 17.81 -7.23
N ARG A 557 -28.65 17.07 -8.31
CA ARG A 557 -27.50 17.32 -9.18
C ARG A 557 -27.96 17.69 -10.58
N TYR A 558 -27.29 18.65 -11.22
CA TYR A 558 -27.57 19.03 -12.60
C TYR A 558 -26.89 18.06 -13.56
N SER A 559 -27.66 17.29 -14.32
CA SER A 559 -27.16 16.26 -15.23
C SER A 559 -27.00 16.73 -16.68
N GLY A 560 -27.54 17.90 -17.04
CA GLY A 560 -27.32 18.51 -18.34
C GLY A 560 -28.52 19.29 -18.86
N PRO A 561 -28.38 20.03 -19.97
CA PRO A 561 -29.52 20.64 -20.62
C PRO A 561 -30.34 19.57 -21.36
N THR A 562 -31.66 19.78 -21.45
CA THR A 562 -32.56 18.95 -22.27
C THR A 562 -32.18 18.90 -23.74
N LYS A 563 -31.54 19.97 -24.26
CA LYS A 563 -31.08 20.08 -25.65
C LYS A 563 -29.62 20.51 -25.70
N LYS A 564 -28.76 19.74 -26.38
CA LYS A 564 -27.34 20.07 -26.61
C LYS A 564 -27.10 21.33 -27.45
N SER A 565 -28.14 21.83 -28.14
CA SER A 565 -28.12 23.05 -28.95
C SER A 565 -28.31 24.36 -28.16
N VAL A 566 -28.45 24.28 -26.83
CA VAL A 566 -28.67 25.42 -25.94
C VAL A 566 -27.56 26.48 -26.07
N LYS A 567 -27.95 27.77 -26.12
CA LYS A 567 -27.02 28.90 -26.23
C LYS A 567 -26.60 29.48 -24.88
N LYS A 568 -27.47 29.41 -23.87
CA LYS A 568 -27.21 29.84 -22.49
C LYS A 568 -27.84 28.85 -21.53
N ALA A 569 -27.13 28.46 -20.48
CA ALA A 569 -27.67 27.55 -19.46
C ALA A 569 -27.48 28.12 -18.06
N THR A 570 -28.40 27.77 -17.18
CA THR A 570 -28.33 28.09 -15.76
C THR A 570 -28.43 26.79 -14.99
N VAL A 571 -27.45 26.53 -14.14
CA VAL A 571 -27.51 25.55 -13.06
C VAL A 571 -28.07 26.33 -11.86
N PRO A 572 -29.36 26.16 -11.52
CA PRO A 572 -30.01 27.02 -10.53
C PRO A 572 -29.51 26.73 -9.11
N ASP A 573 -29.81 27.62 -8.17
CA ASP A 573 -29.51 27.39 -6.75
C ASP A 573 -30.34 26.22 -6.18
N THR A 574 -31.61 26.16 -6.57
CA THR A 574 -32.60 25.17 -6.14
C THR A 574 -33.52 24.80 -7.30
N ILE A 575 -34.21 23.66 -7.18
CA ILE A 575 -35.33 23.26 -8.03
C ILE A 575 -36.53 22.87 -7.17
N THR A 576 -37.74 22.91 -7.73
CA THR A 576 -38.96 22.43 -7.08
C THR A 576 -39.57 21.31 -7.92
N VAL A 577 -39.82 20.16 -7.30
CA VAL A 577 -40.39 18.97 -7.95
C VAL A 577 -41.48 18.44 -7.01
N ASN A 578 -42.70 18.29 -7.53
CA ASN A 578 -43.91 17.90 -6.78
C ASN A 578 -44.08 18.68 -5.46
N GLY A 579 -43.90 20.01 -5.49
CA GLY A 579 -44.05 20.89 -4.33
C GLY A 579 -42.89 20.87 -3.33
N LYS A 580 -41.88 20.00 -3.50
CA LYS A 580 -40.69 19.92 -2.64
C LYS A 580 -39.50 20.64 -3.26
N THR A 581 -38.74 21.37 -2.44
CA THR A 581 -37.57 22.14 -2.89
C THR A 581 -36.27 21.40 -2.61
N PHE A 582 -35.40 21.33 -3.62
CA PHE A 582 -34.09 20.68 -3.56
C PHE A 582 -32.98 21.69 -3.87
N LYS A 583 -31.90 21.69 -3.09
CA LYS A 583 -30.67 22.45 -3.37
C LYS A 583 -29.88 21.77 -4.48
N VAL A 584 -29.45 22.52 -5.48
CA VAL A 584 -28.59 21.96 -6.53
C VAL A 584 -27.13 22.02 -6.07
N THR A 585 -26.58 20.86 -5.72
CA THR A 585 -25.27 20.75 -5.04
C THR A 585 -24.12 20.44 -5.99
N ALA A 586 -24.39 19.91 -7.19
CA ALA A 586 -23.33 19.59 -8.15
C ALA A 586 -23.76 19.75 -9.61
N VAL A 587 -22.75 19.91 -10.48
CA VAL A 587 -22.85 19.67 -11.92
C VAL A 587 -22.24 18.30 -12.20
N LYS A 588 -23.03 17.33 -12.69
CA LYS A 588 -22.54 15.97 -12.95
C LYS A 588 -21.46 15.93 -14.02
N ASP A 589 -20.74 14.82 -14.02
CA ASP A 589 -19.85 14.43 -15.09
C ASP A 589 -20.55 14.51 -16.44
N ASN A 590 -19.81 15.00 -17.44
CA ASN A 590 -20.29 15.15 -18.82
C ASN A 590 -21.57 16.00 -19.01
N ALA A 591 -22.05 16.74 -18.01
CA ALA A 591 -23.36 17.42 -18.06
C ALA A 591 -23.56 18.32 -19.30
N PHE A 592 -22.55 19.08 -19.67
CA PHE A 592 -22.51 19.91 -20.89
C PHE A 592 -21.57 19.36 -21.96
N LYS A 593 -21.13 18.10 -21.88
CA LYS A 593 -20.27 17.49 -22.92
C LYS A 593 -20.87 17.69 -24.30
N ASN A 594 -20.06 18.23 -25.20
CA ASN A 594 -20.39 18.54 -26.59
C ASN A 594 -21.57 19.51 -26.82
N CYS A 595 -21.91 20.37 -25.85
CA CYS A 595 -22.82 21.50 -26.07
C CYS A 595 -22.17 22.60 -26.93
N LYS A 596 -21.89 22.30 -28.20
CA LYS A 596 -21.09 23.12 -29.13
C LYS A 596 -21.65 24.53 -29.36
N LYS A 597 -22.95 24.77 -29.14
CA LYS A 597 -23.63 26.07 -29.31
C LYS A 597 -23.69 26.92 -28.03
N LEU A 598 -23.31 26.35 -26.88
CA LEU A 598 -23.36 27.02 -25.57
C LEU A 598 -22.36 28.17 -25.51
N LYS A 599 -22.83 29.37 -25.17
CA LYS A 599 -22.04 30.61 -25.09
C LYS A 599 -21.77 31.06 -23.66
N SER A 600 -22.71 30.81 -22.75
CA SER A 600 -22.57 31.18 -21.34
C SER A 600 -23.27 30.21 -20.40
N VAL A 601 -22.67 29.97 -19.23
CA VAL A 601 -23.26 29.19 -18.15
C VAL A 601 -23.21 29.96 -16.84
N VAL A 602 -24.29 29.93 -16.07
CA VAL A 602 -24.34 30.41 -14.68
C VAL A 602 -24.47 29.21 -13.74
N ILE A 603 -23.61 29.15 -12.73
CA ILE A 603 -23.54 28.10 -11.71
C ILE A 603 -24.04 28.66 -10.38
N GLY A 604 -25.10 28.05 -9.84
CA GLY A 604 -25.79 28.47 -8.63
C GLY A 604 -24.93 28.45 -7.36
N LYS A 605 -25.41 29.16 -6.34
CA LYS A 605 -24.68 29.41 -5.09
C LYS A 605 -24.51 28.18 -4.20
N ASN A 606 -25.36 27.17 -4.37
CA ASN A 606 -25.34 25.93 -3.58
C ASN A 606 -24.41 24.86 -4.16
N VAL A 607 -23.87 25.09 -5.37
CA VAL A 607 -23.01 24.12 -6.04
C VAL A 607 -21.67 24.00 -5.31
N LYS A 608 -21.33 22.79 -4.88
CA LYS A 608 -20.06 22.42 -4.25
C LYS A 608 -19.09 21.80 -5.26
N THR A 609 -19.60 21.11 -6.29
CA THR A 609 -18.76 20.30 -7.20
C THR A 609 -19.10 20.52 -8.68
N ILE A 610 -18.06 20.56 -9.52
CA ILE A 610 -18.17 20.50 -10.99
C ILE A 610 -17.47 19.22 -11.48
N GLY A 611 -18.21 18.31 -12.10
CA GLY A 611 -17.74 16.98 -12.48
C GLY A 611 -16.68 16.91 -13.59
N LYS A 612 -16.10 15.72 -13.77
CA LYS A 612 -15.16 15.37 -14.85
C LYS A 612 -15.81 15.62 -16.20
N ASN A 613 -15.06 16.20 -17.14
CA ASN A 613 -15.55 16.50 -18.49
C ASN A 613 -16.84 17.35 -18.55
N ALA A 614 -17.24 18.05 -17.46
CA ALA A 614 -18.54 18.72 -17.37
C ALA A 614 -18.81 19.68 -18.55
N PHE A 615 -17.81 20.40 -19.05
CA PHE A 615 -17.91 21.29 -20.23
C PHE A 615 -17.04 20.82 -21.41
N TYR A 616 -16.71 19.53 -21.47
CA TYR A 616 -15.86 18.98 -22.51
C TYR A 616 -16.42 19.29 -23.91
N GLY A 617 -15.59 19.84 -24.80
CA GLY A 617 -15.99 20.12 -26.18
C GLY A 617 -16.99 21.27 -26.36
N CYS A 618 -17.22 22.11 -25.35
CA CYS A 618 -18.05 23.32 -25.44
C CYS A 618 -17.34 24.46 -26.21
N LYS A 619 -17.08 24.27 -27.51
CA LYS A 619 -16.21 25.13 -28.34
C LYS A 619 -16.59 26.64 -28.35
N ASN A 620 -17.87 26.96 -28.15
CA ASN A 620 -18.37 28.35 -28.15
C ASN A 620 -18.57 28.96 -26.76
N LEU A 621 -18.24 28.24 -25.68
CA LEU A 621 -18.46 28.71 -24.31
C LEU A 621 -17.46 29.81 -23.95
N LYS A 622 -17.95 31.05 -23.82
CA LYS A 622 -17.15 32.25 -23.57
C LYS A 622 -17.21 32.75 -22.13
N THR A 623 -18.26 32.40 -21.38
CA THR A 623 -18.42 32.88 -20.00
C THR A 623 -18.96 31.77 -19.11
N ILE A 624 -18.28 31.51 -18.00
CA ILE A 624 -18.77 30.68 -16.91
C ILE A 624 -18.84 31.57 -15.67
N THR A 625 -20.04 31.82 -15.16
CA THR A 625 -20.25 32.59 -13.93
C THR A 625 -20.49 31.64 -12.78
N VAL A 626 -19.64 31.65 -11.77
CA VAL A 626 -19.71 30.81 -10.58
C VAL A 626 -20.18 31.66 -9.40
N ASN A 627 -21.38 31.43 -8.88
CA ASN A 627 -21.96 32.22 -7.78
C ASN A 627 -21.70 31.62 -6.40
N THR A 628 -21.28 30.36 -6.32
CA THR A 628 -20.96 29.69 -5.05
C THR A 628 -19.72 30.27 -4.39
N ASN A 629 -19.75 30.39 -3.07
CA ASN A 629 -18.60 30.74 -2.23
C ASN A 629 -17.93 29.50 -1.62
N SER A 630 -18.47 28.30 -1.86
CA SER A 630 -18.10 27.03 -1.22
C SER A 630 -17.79 25.92 -2.24
N LEU A 631 -17.39 26.27 -3.47
CA LEU A 631 -16.88 25.30 -4.46
C LEU A 631 -15.70 24.50 -3.88
N LYS A 632 -15.92 23.20 -3.66
CA LYS A 632 -14.95 22.23 -3.15
C LYS A 632 -14.05 21.72 -4.27
N SER A 633 -14.59 21.27 -5.41
CA SER A 633 -13.79 20.64 -6.46
C SER A 633 -14.25 20.93 -7.89
N VAL A 634 -13.29 20.77 -8.83
CA VAL A 634 -13.50 20.83 -10.28
C VAL A 634 -12.77 19.64 -10.90
N GLY A 635 -13.51 18.76 -11.58
CA GLY A 635 -13.04 17.49 -12.10
C GLY A 635 -12.02 17.61 -13.23
N LYS A 636 -11.26 16.53 -13.44
CA LYS A 636 -10.27 16.42 -14.53
C LYS A 636 -10.94 16.70 -15.88
N ASN A 637 -10.25 17.44 -16.76
CA ASN A 637 -10.73 17.81 -18.09
C ASN A 637 -12.10 18.53 -18.15
N ALA A 638 -12.63 19.04 -17.04
CA ALA A 638 -13.93 19.72 -17.00
C ALA A 638 -14.06 20.87 -18.01
N LEU A 639 -12.95 21.51 -18.38
CA LEU A 639 -12.89 22.63 -19.33
C LEU A 639 -12.12 22.29 -20.62
N LYS A 640 -11.85 21.02 -20.91
CA LYS A 640 -11.16 20.62 -22.14
C LYS A 640 -11.99 20.97 -23.37
N GLY A 641 -11.42 21.76 -24.28
CA GLY A 641 -12.11 22.18 -25.52
C GLY A 641 -13.09 23.34 -25.39
N VAL A 642 -13.11 24.09 -24.26
CA VAL A 642 -13.83 25.36 -24.16
C VAL A 642 -13.19 26.45 -25.03
N ASN A 643 -13.92 27.56 -25.28
CA ASN A 643 -13.39 28.65 -26.10
C ASN A 643 -12.10 29.23 -25.50
N LYS A 644 -11.09 29.48 -26.34
CA LYS A 644 -9.80 30.05 -25.89
C LYS A 644 -9.93 31.42 -25.19
N LYS A 645 -11.00 32.19 -25.47
CA LYS A 645 -11.29 33.48 -24.84
C LYS A 645 -12.27 33.36 -23.65
N CYS A 646 -12.52 32.15 -23.14
CA CYS A 646 -13.45 31.94 -22.05
C CYS A 646 -13.00 32.70 -20.78
N LYS A 647 -13.96 33.34 -20.11
CA LYS A 647 -13.79 34.01 -18.82
C LYS A 647 -14.57 33.24 -17.76
N ILE A 648 -13.90 32.89 -16.67
CA ILE A 648 -14.52 32.27 -15.50
C ILE A 648 -14.68 33.36 -14.45
N LEU A 649 -15.90 33.80 -14.21
CA LEU A 649 -16.23 34.88 -13.28
C LEU A 649 -16.61 34.29 -11.92
N VAL A 650 -15.81 34.58 -10.90
CA VAL A 650 -15.94 34.00 -9.55
C VAL A 650 -16.18 35.09 -8.51
N PRO A 651 -16.73 34.78 -7.32
CA PRO A 651 -16.97 35.79 -6.30
C PRO A 651 -15.66 36.47 -5.91
N LYS A 652 -15.67 37.80 -5.76
CA LYS A 652 -14.47 38.63 -5.52
C LYS A 652 -13.61 38.09 -4.36
N LYS A 653 -14.25 37.64 -3.28
CA LYS A 653 -13.60 37.09 -2.08
C LYS A 653 -12.96 35.71 -2.28
N LYS A 654 -13.28 34.98 -3.36
CA LYS A 654 -12.80 33.62 -3.64
C LYS A 654 -11.86 33.54 -4.85
N LEU A 655 -11.44 34.69 -5.41
CA LEU A 655 -10.62 34.74 -6.62
C LEU A 655 -9.32 33.93 -6.51
N SER A 656 -8.56 34.09 -5.42
CA SER A 656 -7.29 33.37 -5.24
C SER A 656 -7.51 31.85 -5.20
N LYS A 657 -8.39 31.38 -4.28
CA LYS A 657 -8.72 29.96 -4.13
C LYS A 657 -9.26 29.35 -5.42
N TYR A 658 -10.10 30.06 -6.18
CA TYR A 658 -10.71 29.50 -7.40
C TYR A 658 -9.78 29.54 -8.60
N LYS A 659 -8.79 30.44 -8.66
CA LYS A 659 -7.72 30.34 -9.66
C LYS A 659 -7.01 28.99 -9.58
N SER A 660 -6.66 28.55 -8.36
CA SER A 660 -6.05 27.24 -8.13
C SER A 660 -7.01 26.10 -8.52
N LYS A 661 -8.26 26.11 -8.05
CA LYS A 661 -9.23 25.04 -8.37
C LYS A 661 -9.53 24.89 -9.86
N PHE A 662 -9.50 25.98 -10.62
CA PHE A 662 -9.68 25.92 -12.08
C PHE A 662 -8.36 25.70 -12.83
N LYS A 663 -7.18 25.67 -12.19
CA LYS A 663 -5.89 25.38 -12.85
C LYS A 663 -5.87 23.95 -13.39
N ASN A 664 -5.26 23.75 -14.57
CA ASN A 664 -5.05 22.44 -15.19
C ASN A 664 -6.31 21.57 -15.40
N LYS A 665 -7.50 22.17 -15.56
CA LYS A 665 -8.75 21.43 -15.83
C LYS A 665 -9.03 21.23 -17.33
N GLY A 666 -7.97 21.19 -18.14
CA GLY A 666 -8.00 20.96 -19.59
C GLY A 666 -8.24 22.21 -20.45
N GLN A 667 -8.49 23.38 -19.86
CA GLN A 667 -8.61 24.64 -20.58
C GLN A 667 -7.25 25.12 -21.13
N LYS A 668 -7.30 25.96 -22.18
CA LYS A 668 -6.10 26.63 -22.71
C LYS A 668 -5.59 27.72 -21.74
N LYS A 669 -4.27 27.97 -21.74
CA LYS A 669 -3.61 29.01 -20.91
C LYS A 669 -4.22 30.42 -21.03
N THR A 670 -4.89 30.71 -22.15
CA THR A 670 -5.54 32.00 -22.41
C THR A 670 -6.88 32.21 -21.69
N VAL A 671 -7.47 31.15 -21.12
CA VAL A 671 -8.70 31.22 -20.33
C VAL A 671 -8.39 31.86 -18.99
N LYS A 672 -9.15 32.91 -18.62
CA LYS A 672 -8.87 33.73 -17.43
C LYS A 672 -9.95 33.53 -16.37
N VAL A 673 -9.52 33.25 -15.13
CA VAL A 673 -10.35 33.34 -13.92
C VAL A 673 -10.28 34.79 -13.40
N LYS A 674 -11.43 35.45 -13.30
CA LYS A 674 -11.56 36.86 -12.92
C LYS A 674 -12.63 37.02 -11.85
N LYS A 675 -12.52 38.09 -11.05
CA LYS A 675 -13.63 38.54 -10.21
C LYS A 675 -14.83 38.88 -11.09
N GLN A 676 -16.03 38.55 -10.60
CA GLN A 676 -17.29 39.06 -11.13
C GLN A 676 -17.27 40.59 -11.19
#